data_AF-A0A8C9I3E4-F1
#
_entry.id   AF-A0A8C9I3E4-F1
#
_cell.length_a   1.000
_cell.length_b   1.000
_cell.length_c   1.000
_cell.angle_alpha   90.00
_cell.angle_beta   90.00
_cell.angle_gamma   90.00
#
_symmetry.space_group_name_H-M   'P 1'
#
loop_
_entity.id
_entity.type
_entity.pdbx_description
1 polymer ?
#
loop_
_entity_poly.entity_id
_entity_poly.type
_entity_poly.pdbx_seq_one_letter_code
_entity_poly.pdbx_strand_id
1 'polypeptide(L)'
;VSCKIPQISYASTAPDLSDNSRYDFFSRVVPSDTYQAQAMVDIVRALKWNYVSTVASEGSYGESGVEAFIQKSREDGGVCIAQSVKIPREPKAGEFDKIIRRLLETSNARAVIIFANEDDIRRVLEAARRANQTGHFFWMGSDSWGSKIAPVLHLEEVAEGAVTILPKRMSVRGFDRYFSSRTLDNNRRNIWFAEFWEDNFHCKLSRHALKKGSHVKKCTNRERIGQDSAYEQEGKVQFVIDAVYAMGHALHAMHRDLCPGRVGLCPRMDPVDGTQLLKYIRNVNFSGIAGNPVTFNENGDAPGRYDIYQYQLRNDSAEYKVIGSWTDHLHLRIERMHWPGSGQQLPRSICSLPCQPGERKKTVKGMPCCWHCEPCTGYQYQVDRYTCKTCPYDMRPTENRTGCRPIPIIKLEWDSPWAVLPLFLAVVGIAATLFVVITFVRYNDTPIVKASGRELSYVLLAGIFLCYATTFLMIAEPDLGTCSLRRIFLGLGMSISYAALLTKTNRIYRIFEQGKRSVSAPRFISPASQLAITFSLISLQLLGICVWFVVDPSHSVVDFQDQRTLDPRFARGVLKCDISDLSLICLLGYSMLLMVTCTVYAIKTRGVPETFNEAKPIGFTMYTTCIVWLAFIPIFFGTSQSADKLYIQTTTLTVSVSLSASVSLGMLYMPKVYIILFHPEQNVPKRKRSLKAVVTAATMSNKFTQKGNFRPNGEAKSELCENLEAPALATKQTYVTYTNHAI
;
A
#
# COMPACT_ATOMS: atom_id res chain seq x y z
N VAL A 1 -11.63 -71.05 2.32
CA VAL A 1 -10.25 -71.56 2.51
C VAL A 1 -9.37 -70.84 1.50
N SER A 2 -8.43 -70.00 1.93
CA SER A 2 -7.48 -69.34 1.02
C SER A 2 -6.38 -70.33 0.66
N CYS A 3 -6.11 -70.52 -0.63
CA CYS A 3 -4.96 -71.30 -1.09
C CYS A 3 -3.70 -70.49 -0.80
N LYS A 4 -2.84 -70.97 0.11
CA LYS A 4 -1.58 -70.35 0.52
C LYS A 4 -0.54 -70.47 -0.60
N ILE A 5 -0.74 -69.79 -1.73
CA ILE A 5 0.11 -69.88 -2.92
C ILE A 5 0.82 -68.53 -3.10
N PRO A 6 2.16 -68.47 -2.91
CA PRO A 6 2.93 -67.27 -3.19
C PRO A 6 2.86 -66.87 -4.68
N GLN A 7 2.70 -65.58 -4.95
CA GLN A 7 2.69 -65.03 -6.30
C GLN A 7 3.79 -63.98 -6.45
N ILE A 8 4.62 -64.10 -7.49
CA ILE A 8 5.59 -63.08 -7.89
C ILE A 8 5.10 -62.41 -9.18
N SER A 9 4.71 -61.13 -9.10
CA SER A 9 4.29 -60.35 -10.27
C SER A 9 5.48 -59.65 -10.94
N TYR A 10 5.41 -59.55 -12.27
CA TYR A 10 6.39 -58.86 -13.11
C TYR A 10 5.90 -57.50 -13.62
N ALA A 11 4.65 -57.11 -13.33
CA ALA A 11 4.04 -55.92 -13.92
C ALA A 11 3.01 -55.19 -13.04
N SER A 12 2.66 -55.71 -11.86
CA SER A 12 1.68 -55.08 -10.97
C SER A 12 2.35 -54.07 -10.06
N THR A 13 2.25 -52.78 -10.39
CA THR A 13 2.99 -51.70 -9.72
C THR A 13 2.15 -50.88 -8.72
N ALA A 14 0.84 -51.11 -8.64
CA ALA A 14 -0.06 -50.39 -7.75
C ALA A 14 0.43 -50.38 -6.27
N PRO A 15 0.37 -49.24 -5.56
CA PRO A 15 0.80 -49.11 -4.17
C PRO A 15 0.11 -50.06 -3.20
N ASP A 16 -1.20 -50.25 -3.36
CA ASP A 16 -2.07 -51.02 -2.47
C ASP A 16 -1.62 -52.48 -2.30
N LEU A 17 -0.88 -53.02 -3.27
CA LEU A 17 -0.37 -54.39 -3.26
C LEU A 17 0.77 -54.60 -2.26
N SER A 18 1.32 -53.51 -1.70
CA SER A 18 2.36 -53.56 -0.66
C SER A 18 1.79 -53.77 0.74
N ASP A 19 0.46 -53.71 0.90
CA ASP A 19 -0.22 -53.94 2.18
C ASP A 19 -0.25 -55.44 2.54
N ASN A 20 0.74 -55.87 3.31
CA ASN A 20 0.89 -57.23 3.82
C ASN A 20 -0.32 -57.71 4.66
N SER A 21 -1.19 -56.82 5.18
CA SER A 21 -2.38 -57.25 5.92
C SER A 21 -3.47 -57.83 5.00
N ARG A 22 -3.46 -57.44 3.73
CA ARG A 22 -4.41 -57.87 2.69
C ARG A 22 -3.78 -58.79 1.64
N TYR A 23 -2.50 -58.59 1.33
CA TYR A 23 -1.77 -59.26 0.25
C TYR A 23 -0.49 -59.96 0.78
N ASP A 24 -0.62 -60.74 1.84
CA ASP A 24 0.48 -61.43 2.52
C ASP A 24 1.29 -62.40 1.63
N PHE A 25 0.67 -63.03 0.63
CA PHE A 25 1.34 -63.94 -0.33
C PHE A 25 1.81 -63.27 -1.63
N PHE A 26 1.79 -61.94 -1.71
CA PHE A 26 2.20 -61.20 -2.91
C PHE A 26 3.66 -60.75 -2.81
N SER A 27 4.36 -60.76 -3.95
CA SER A 27 5.68 -60.17 -4.13
C SER A 27 5.83 -59.72 -5.58
N ARG A 28 6.76 -58.81 -5.88
CA ARG A 28 6.98 -58.31 -7.23
C ARG A 28 8.42 -57.89 -7.49
N VAL A 29 8.89 -58.20 -8.69
CA VAL A 29 10.25 -57.85 -9.15
C VAL A 29 10.32 -56.46 -9.81
N VAL A 30 9.18 -55.77 -9.86
CA VAL A 30 9.06 -54.38 -10.29
C VAL A 30 8.81 -53.48 -9.08
N PRO A 31 9.30 -52.23 -9.11
CA PRO A 31 9.09 -51.31 -8.00
C PRO A 31 7.63 -50.85 -7.90
N SER A 32 7.23 -50.45 -6.69
CA SER A 32 5.94 -49.82 -6.40
C SER A 32 5.81 -48.43 -7.05
N ASP A 33 4.59 -48.05 -7.45
CA ASP A 33 4.29 -46.70 -7.92
C ASP A 33 4.48 -45.65 -6.81
N THR A 34 4.66 -46.03 -5.53
CA THR A 34 5.07 -45.10 -4.47
C THR A 34 6.45 -44.50 -4.75
N TYR A 35 7.40 -45.31 -5.22
CA TYR A 35 8.73 -44.82 -5.63
C TYR A 35 8.64 -44.02 -6.94
N GLN A 36 7.72 -44.40 -7.83
CA GLN A 36 7.44 -43.66 -9.04
C GLN A 36 6.92 -42.25 -8.73
N ALA A 37 5.94 -42.14 -7.84
CA ALA A 37 5.39 -40.89 -7.35
C ALA A 37 6.46 -40.01 -6.71
N GLN A 38 7.34 -40.59 -5.88
CA GLN A 38 8.48 -39.86 -5.30
C GLN A 38 9.42 -39.31 -6.39
N ALA A 39 9.80 -40.14 -7.36
CA ALA A 39 10.65 -39.72 -8.46
C ALA A 39 10.01 -38.57 -9.27
N MET A 40 8.70 -38.62 -9.51
CA MET A 40 7.97 -37.53 -10.19
C MET A 40 7.96 -36.25 -9.37
N VAL A 41 7.73 -36.32 -8.05
CA VAL A 41 7.80 -35.14 -7.16
C VAL A 41 9.19 -34.51 -7.19
N ASP A 42 10.24 -35.32 -7.12
CA ASP A 42 11.62 -34.84 -7.19
C ASP A 42 11.90 -34.12 -8.53
N ILE A 43 11.40 -34.66 -9.65
CA ILE A 43 11.54 -34.03 -10.97
C ILE A 43 10.79 -32.69 -11.01
N VAL A 44 9.54 -32.65 -10.55
CA VAL A 44 8.73 -31.42 -10.49
C VAL A 44 9.44 -30.33 -9.68
N ARG A 45 10.04 -30.70 -8.53
CA ARG A 45 10.82 -29.78 -7.70
C ARG A 45 12.10 -29.31 -8.39
N ALA A 46 12.84 -30.21 -9.05
CA ALA A 46 14.04 -29.86 -9.81
C ALA A 46 13.75 -28.89 -10.96
N LEU A 47 12.58 -29.02 -11.60
CA LEU A 47 12.09 -28.10 -12.65
C LEU A 47 11.52 -26.79 -12.10
N LYS A 48 11.51 -26.59 -10.77
CA LYS A 48 10.96 -25.40 -10.08
C LYS A 48 9.47 -25.18 -10.35
N TRP A 49 8.72 -26.26 -10.60
CA TRP A 49 7.27 -26.21 -10.73
C TRP A 49 6.65 -26.28 -9.33
N ASN A 50 5.73 -25.35 -9.02
CA ASN A 50 5.05 -25.31 -7.72
C ASN A 50 3.53 -25.43 -7.83
N TYR A 51 3.00 -25.49 -9.05
CA TYR A 51 1.57 -25.58 -9.33
C TYR A 51 1.35 -26.51 -10.52
N VAL A 52 0.78 -27.68 -10.27
CA VAL A 52 0.63 -28.76 -11.25
C VAL A 52 -0.81 -29.31 -11.26
N SER A 53 -1.25 -29.85 -12.38
CA SER A 53 -2.52 -30.58 -12.49
C SER A 53 -2.26 -32.08 -12.58
N THR A 54 -3.16 -32.91 -12.08
CA THR A 54 -3.04 -34.38 -12.17
C THR A 54 -4.19 -34.97 -12.99
N VAL A 55 -3.89 -35.99 -13.78
CA VAL A 55 -4.87 -36.77 -14.56
C VAL A 55 -4.66 -38.26 -14.27
N ALA A 56 -5.72 -38.94 -13.84
CA ALA A 56 -5.70 -40.36 -13.51
C ALA A 56 -6.73 -41.16 -14.32
N SER A 57 -6.36 -42.33 -14.84
CA SER A 57 -7.36 -43.31 -15.29
C SER A 57 -8.05 -43.94 -14.07
N GLU A 58 -9.37 -44.14 -14.17
CA GLU A 58 -10.13 -44.83 -13.13
C GLU A 58 -9.65 -46.27 -12.96
N GLY A 59 -9.26 -46.62 -11.73
CA GLY A 59 -8.68 -47.91 -11.37
C GLY A 59 -7.55 -47.77 -10.36
N SER A 60 -7.12 -48.89 -9.78
CA SER A 60 -6.11 -48.91 -8.71
C SER A 60 -4.72 -48.44 -9.15
N TYR A 61 -4.40 -48.49 -10.44
CA TYR A 61 -3.14 -47.93 -10.95
C TYR A 61 -3.17 -46.40 -10.97
N GLY A 62 -4.14 -45.81 -11.69
CA GLY A 62 -4.21 -44.36 -11.88
C GLY A 62 -4.53 -43.60 -10.59
N GLU A 63 -5.52 -44.07 -9.82
CA GLU A 63 -5.97 -43.38 -8.62
C GLU A 63 -4.93 -43.45 -7.49
N SER A 64 -4.45 -44.65 -7.16
CA SER A 64 -3.44 -44.83 -6.10
C SER A 64 -2.10 -44.18 -6.49
N GLY A 65 -1.74 -44.15 -7.78
CA GLY A 65 -0.55 -43.44 -8.27
C GLY A 65 -0.63 -41.92 -8.06
N VAL A 66 -1.76 -41.30 -8.44
CA VAL A 66 -1.99 -39.88 -8.17
C VAL A 66 -2.09 -39.59 -6.68
N GLU A 67 -2.78 -40.43 -5.90
CA GLU A 67 -2.87 -40.26 -4.44
C GLU A 67 -1.48 -40.30 -3.79
N ALA A 68 -0.63 -41.25 -4.18
CA ALA A 68 0.77 -41.31 -3.73
C ALA A 68 1.55 -40.03 -4.11
N PHE A 69 1.35 -39.51 -5.33
CA PHE A 69 1.97 -38.25 -5.77
C PHE A 69 1.51 -37.05 -4.93
N ILE A 70 0.21 -36.95 -4.66
CA ILE A 70 -0.36 -35.87 -3.83
C ILE A 70 0.18 -35.96 -2.40
N GLN A 71 0.22 -37.17 -1.83
CA GLN A 71 0.73 -37.40 -0.49
C GLN A 71 2.22 -37.02 -0.39
N LYS A 72 3.05 -37.46 -1.33
CA LYS A 72 4.47 -37.07 -1.39
C LYS A 72 4.67 -35.58 -1.58
N SER A 73 3.87 -34.94 -2.43
CA SER A 73 3.92 -33.49 -2.62
C SER A 73 3.61 -32.70 -1.33
N ARG A 74 2.73 -33.24 -0.48
CA ARG A 74 2.38 -32.65 0.83
C ARG A 74 3.46 -32.86 1.88
N GLU A 75 4.03 -34.07 1.95
CA GLU A 75 5.11 -34.42 2.88
C GLU A 75 6.38 -33.59 2.62
N ASP A 76 6.79 -33.53 1.34
CA ASP A 76 8.03 -32.88 0.92
C ASP A 76 7.90 -31.34 0.82
N GLY A 77 6.67 -30.85 0.67
CA GLY A 77 6.34 -29.44 0.53
C GLY A 77 6.78 -28.80 -0.79
N GLY A 78 6.23 -27.63 -1.08
CA GLY A 78 6.65 -26.79 -2.22
C GLY A 78 5.94 -27.05 -3.56
N VAL A 79 5.07 -28.06 -3.65
CA VAL A 79 4.23 -28.35 -4.83
C VAL A 79 2.76 -28.36 -4.42
N CYS A 80 1.91 -27.61 -5.12
CA CYS A 80 0.46 -27.71 -4.99
C CYS A 80 -0.18 -28.32 -6.23
N ILE A 81 -1.33 -28.95 -5.97
CA ILE A 81 -2.20 -29.52 -6.98
C ILE A 81 -3.29 -28.50 -7.29
N ALA A 82 -3.32 -28.02 -8.53
CA ALA A 82 -4.33 -27.10 -9.04
C ALA A 82 -5.69 -27.78 -9.11
N GLN A 83 -5.70 -28.98 -9.69
CA GLN A 83 -6.85 -29.85 -9.82
C GLN A 83 -6.41 -31.28 -10.07
N SER A 84 -7.27 -32.22 -9.69
CA SER A 84 -7.12 -33.64 -10.01
C SER A 84 -8.31 -34.10 -10.82
N VAL A 85 -8.05 -34.55 -12.04
CA VAL A 85 -9.07 -34.98 -13.00
C VAL A 85 -9.00 -36.48 -13.19
N LYS A 86 -10.16 -37.15 -13.15
CA LYS A 86 -10.28 -38.59 -13.36
C LYS A 86 -10.87 -38.89 -14.74
N ILE A 87 -10.31 -39.87 -15.43
CA ILE A 87 -10.80 -40.41 -16.70
C ILE A 87 -11.67 -41.64 -16.36
N PRO A 88 -12.98 -41.64 -16.66
CA PRO A 88 -13.84 -42.79 -16.41
C PRO A 88 -13.38 -44.02 -17.19
N ARG A 89 -13.59 -45.22 -16.64
CA ARG A 89 -13.19 -46.50 -17.28
C ARG A 89 -13.85 -46.72 -18.65
N GLU A 90 -15.07 -46.23 -18.82
CA GLU A 90 -15.80 -46.21 -20.10
C GLU A 90 -16.16 -44.76 -20.47
N PRO A 91 -15.24 -44.02 -21.10
CA PRO A 91 -15.43 -42.60 -21.37
C PRO A 91 -16.45 -42.40 -22.50
N LYS A 92 -17.48 -41.57 -22.24
CA LYS A 92 -18.45 -41.15 -23.26
C LYS A 92 -17.81 -40.23 -24.29
N ALA A 93 -18.45 -40.10 -25.45
CA ALA A 93 -18.02 -39.14 -26.47
C ALA A 93 -17.96 -37.71 -25.89
N GLY A 94 -16.82 -37.03 -26.09
CA GLY A 94 -16.59 -35.67 -25.61
C GLY A 94 -16.07 -35.54 -24.17
N GLU A 95 -15.89 -36.63 -23.40
CA GLU A 95 -15.34 -36.56 -22.04
C GLU A 95 -13.89 -36.05 -22.03
N PHE A 96 -13.05 -36.48 -22.98
CA PHE A 96 -11.67 -35.99 -23.10
C PHE A 96 -11.60 -34.48 -23.39
N ASP A 97 -12.54 -33.93 -24.16
CA ASP A 97 -12.60 -32.49 -24.42
C ASP A 97 -13.00 -31.72 -23.15
N LYS A 98 -13.87 -32.29 -22.30
CA LYS A 98 -14.20 -31.71 -20.99
C LYS A 98 -12.99 -31.72 -20.05
N ILE A 99 -12.17 -32.78 -20.09
CA ILE A 99 -10.94 -32.86 -19.31
C ILE A 99 -10.00 -31.72 -19.69
N ILE A 100 -9.76 -31.50 -20.98
CA ILE A 100 -8.93 -30.39 -21.45
C ILE A 100 -9.52 -29.03 -21.05
N ARG A 101 -10.84 -28.83 -21.17
CA ARG A 101 -11.49 -27.58 -20.72
C ARG A 101 -11.28 -27.33 -19.22
N ARG A 102 -11.42 -28.37 -18.38
CA ARG A 102 -11.13 -28.27 -16.95
C ARG A 102 -9.67 -27.90 -16.71
N LEU A 103 -8.73 -28.56 -17.39
CA LEU A 103 -7.30 -28.21 -17.32
C LEU A 103 -7.02 -26.74 -17.66
N LEU A 104 -7.76 -26.18 -18.62
CA LEU A 104 -7.65 -24.77 -19.01
C LEU A 104 -8.26 -23.77 -18.00
N GLU A 105 -9.17 -24.20 -17.12
CA GLU A 105 -9.68 -23.35 -16.03
C GLU A 105 -8.56 -22.90 -15.09
N THR A 106 -7.51 -23.72 -14.94
CA THR A 106 -6.29 -23.36 -14.20
C THR A 106 -5.11 -23.16 -15.15
N SER A 107 -5.18 -22.15 -16.01
CA SER A 107 -4.18 -21.84 -17.06
C SER A 107 -2.73 -21.64 -16.57
N ASN A 108 -2.54 -21.29 -15.29
CA ASN A 108 -1.21 -21.19 -14.67
C ASN A 108 -0.56 -22.56 -14.38
N ALA A 109 -1.38 -23.62 -14.26
CA ALA A 109 -0.94 -25.00 -14.05
C ALA A 109 -0.66 -25.69 -15.39
N ARG A 110 0.44 -25.28 -16.02
CA ARG A 110 0.86 -25.81 -17.33
C ARG A 110 1.41 -27.23 -17.26
N ALA A 111 2.01 -27.62 -16.14
CA ALA A 111 2.50 -28.97 -15.93
C ALA A 111 1.36 -29.93 -15.56
N VAL A 112 1.24 -31.03 -16.32
CA VAL A 112 0.18 -32.04 -16.14
C VAL A 112 0.82 -33.40 -15.87
N ILE A 113 0.59 -33.93 -14.68
CA ILE A 113 1.06 -35.24 -14.22
C ILE A 113 0.03 -36.30 -14.60
N ILE A 114 0.41 -37.30 -15.38
CA ILE A 114 -0.50 -38.31 -15.91
C ILE A 114 -0.13 -39.70 -15.40
N PHE A 115 -1.08 -40.31 -14.68
CA PHE A 115 -1.12 -41.75 -14.37
C PHE A 115 -2.31 -42.38 -15.08
N ALA A 116 -2.14 -42.71 -16.35
CA ALA A 116 -3.22 -43.20 -17.19
C ALA A 116 -2.76 -44.37 -18.07
N ASN A 117 -3.72 -45.13 -18.61
CA ASN A 117 -3.41 -46.19 -19.57
C ASN A 117 -2.97 -45.63 -20.92
N GLU A 118 -2.32 -46.47 -21.73
CA GLU A 118 -1.76 -46.10 -23.03
C GLU A 118 -2.80 -45.43 -23.97
N ASP A 119 -3.99 -46.04 -24.08
CA ASP A 119 -5.10 -45.54 -24.90
C ASP A 119 -5.66 -44.21 -24.38
N ASP A 120 -5.74 -44.06 -23.06
CA ASP A 120 -6.26 -42.84 -22.43
C ASP A 120 -5.30 -41.67 -22.65
N ILE A 121 -3.99 -41.90 -22.54
CA ILE A 121 -2.95 -40.90 -22.82
C ILE A 121 -3.08 -40.41 -24.26
N ARG A 122 -3.18 -41.33 -25.22
CA ARG A 122 -3.36 -40.98 -26.63
C ARG A 122 -4.59 -40.09 -26.84
N ARG A 123 -5.73 -40.47 -26.26
CA ARG A 123 -6.99 -39.71 -26.39
C ARG A 123 -6.94 -38.34 -25.72
N VAL A 124 -6.21 -38.20 -24.61
CA VAL A 124 -5.96 -36.89 -23.96
C VAL A 124 -5.12 -35.99 -24.87
N LEU A 125 -4.04 -36.52 -25.48
CA LEU A 125 -3.20 -35.79 -26.42
C LEU A 125 -3.98 -35.39 -27.70
N GLU A 126 -4.82 -36.28 -28.23
CA GLU A 126 -5.72 -35.98 -29.35
C GLU A 126 -6.70 -34.85 -29.00
N ALA A 127 -7.30 -34.87 -27.81
CA ALA A 127 -8.19 -33.81 -27.34
C ALA A 127 -7.46 -32.47 -27.16
N ALA A 128 -6.21 -32.49 -26.64
CA ALA A 128 -5.38 -31.29 -26.53
C ALA A 128 -5.06 -30.68 -27.91
N ARG A 129 -4.78 -31.53 -28.92
CA ARG A 129 -4.61 -31.11 -30.30
C ARG A 129 -5.89 -30.47 -30.86
N ARG A 130 -7.05 -31.12 -30.68
CA ARG A 130 -8.35 -30.59 -31.15
C ARG A 130 -8.70 -29.25 -30.51
N ALA A 131 -8.26 -29.01 -29.28
CA ALA A 131 -8.43 -27.76 -28.57
C ALA A 131 -7.38 -26.69 -28.92
N ASN A 132 -6.49 -26.94 -29.91
CA ASN A 132 -5.38 -26.07 -30.29
C ASN A 132 -4.46 -25.69 -29.11
N GLN A 133 -4.21 -26.62 -28.18
CA GLN A 133 -3.37 -26.40 -26.99
C GLN A 133 -1.96 -27.02 -27.13
N THR A 134 -1.47 -27.20 -28.36
CA THR A 134 -0.11 -27.67 -28.64
C THR A 134 0.91 -26.72 -28.02
N GLY A 135 1.88 -27.25 -27.25
CA GLY A 135 2.90 -26.46 -26.55
C GLY A 135 2.41 -25.68 -25.31
N HIS A 136 1.10 -25.68 -24.99
CA HIS A 136 0.60 -25.04 -23.78
C HIS A 136 0.92 -25.89 -22.54
N PHE A 137 0.56 -27.17 -22.56
CA PHE A 137 0.79 -28.11 -21.46
C PHE A 137 2.16 -28.78 -21.54
N PHE A 138 2.77 -28.99 -20.38
CA PHE A 138 3.99 -29.79 -20.22
C PHE A 138 3.61 -31.11 -19.57
N TRP A 139 3.72 -32.20 -20.33
CA TRP A 139 3.27 -33.51 -19.89
C TRP A 139 4.35 -34.21 -19.07
N MET A 140 3.94 -34.80 -17.94
CA MET A 140 4.76 -35.74 -17.18
C MET A 140 4.02 -37.08 -17.07
N GLY A 141 4.51 -38.09 -17.77
CA GLY A 141 3.88 -39.41 -17.84
C GLY A 141 4.54 -40.44 -16.92
N SER A 142 3.72 -41.32 -16.35
CA SER A 142 4.18 -42.54 -15.69
C SER A 142 4.76 -43.57 -16.68
N ASP A 143 5.10 -44.75 -16.18
CA ASP A 143 5.72 -45.86 -16.92
C ASP A 143 4.79 -46.54 -17.94
N SER A 144 3.49 -46.33 -17.85
CA SER A 144 2.53 -46.74 -18.87
C SER A 144 2.81 -46.07 -20.22
N TRP A 145 3.24 -44.80 -20.20
CA TRP A 145 3.76 -44.07 -21.36
C TRP A 145 5.21 -44.48 -21.63
N GLY A 146 6.07 -44.22 -20.64
CA GLY A 146 7.50 -44.51 -20.73
C GLY A 146 8.14 -44.06 -22.04
N SER A 147 8.75 -44.99 -22.78
CA SER A 147 9.43 -44.76 -24.06
C SER A 147 8.65 -45.32 -25.26
N LYS A 148 7.35 -45.59 -25.11
CA LYS A 148 6.53 -46.18 -26.17
C LYS A 148 6.14 -45.14 -27.21
N ILE A 149 6.16 -45.52 -28.49
CA ILE A 149 5.80 -44.64 -29.61
C ILE A 149 4.26 -44.61 -29.82
N ALA A 150 3.55 -45.69 -29.50
CA ALA A 150 2.11 -45.81 -29.76
C ALA A 150 1.21 -44.69 -29.18
N PRO A 151 1.43 -44.17 -27.95
CA PRO A 151 0.66 -43.03 -27.43
C PRO A 151 0.83 -41.74 -28.20
N VAL A 152 2.01 -41.53 -28.81
CA VAL A 152 2.43 -40.26 -29.42
C VAL A 152 2.42 -40.29 -30.94
N LEU A 153 2.15 -41.45 -31.54
CA LEU A 153 2.12 -41.64 -33.00
C LEU A 153 1.07 -40.72 -33.64
N HIS A 154 1.51 -39.85 -34.54
CA HIS A 154 0.76 -38.75 -35.18
C HIS A 154 0.37 -37.59 -34.24
N LEU A 155 0.98 -37.50 -33.06
CA LEU A 155 0.76 -36.48 -32.03
C LEU A 155 2.09 -35.91 -31.52
N GLU A 156 3.14 -36.01 -32.32
CA GLU A 156 4.52 -35.73 -31.94
C GLU A 156 4.69 -34.29 -31.46
N GLU A 157 4.09 -33.33 -32.18
CA GLU A 157 4.10 -31.90 -31.82
C GLU A 157 3.43 -31.61 -30.47
N VAL A 158 2.43 -32.39 -30.08
CA VAL A 158 1.69 -32.21 -28.80
C VAL A 158 2.47 -32.82 -27.63
N ALA A 159 3.18 -33.91 -27.91
CA ALA A 159 4.02 -34.62 -26.95
C ALA A 159 5.42 -34.00 -26.80
N GLU A 160 5.78 -33.00 -27.60
CA GLU A 160 7.09 -32.35 -27.55
C GLU A 160 7.43 -31.85 -26.14
N GLY A 161 8.60 -32.24 -25.63
CA GLY A 161 9.08 -31.88 -24.29
C GLY A 161 8.47 -32.71 -23.17
N ALA A 162 7.58 -33.67 -23.45
CA ALA A 162 7.02 -34.56 -22.44
C ALA A 162 8.12 -35.32 -21.70
N VAL A 163 8.04 -35.34 -20.37
CA VAL A 163 8.96 -36.07 -19.49
C VAL A 163 8.30 -37.34 -19.03
N THR A 164 8.93 -38.48 -19.26
CA THR A 164 8.39 -39.78 -18.87
C THR A 164 9.42 -40.54 -18.05
N ILE A 165 8.93 -41.49 -17.25
CA ILE A 165 9.78 -42.32 -16.40
C ILE A 165 9.55 -43.78 -16.72
N LEU A 166 10.60 -44.58 -16.65
CA LEU A 166 10.52 -46.02 -16.84
C LEU A 166 11.36 -46.74 -15.81
N PRO A 167 10.89 -47.87 -15.24
CA PRO A 167 11.75 -48.76 -14.49
C PRO A 167 12.98 -49.13 -15.30
N LYS A 168 14.16 -49.02 -14.68
CA LYS A 168 15.43 -49.28 -15.34
C LYS A 168 15.46 -50.72 -15.85
N ARG A 169 15.60 -50.88 -17.16
CA ARG A 169 15.52 -52.17 -17.87
C ARG A 169 16.58 -52.29 -18.94
N MET A 170 16.98 -53.52 -19.24
CA MET A 170 17.95 -53.85 -20.30
C MET A 170 17.36 -54.87 -21.27
N SER A 171 17.70 -54.74 -22.56
CA SER A 171 17.32 -55.71 -23.58
C SER A 171 18.06 -57.05 -23.36
N VAL A 172 17.33 -58.15 -23.35
CA VAL A 172 17.89 -59.50 -23.14
C VAL A 172 18.22 -60.15 -24.48
N ARG A 173 19.49 -60.04 -24.91
CA ARG A 173 19.97 -60.58 -26.20
C ARG A 173 19.70 -62.07 -26.42
N GLY A 174 19.71 -62.85 -25.33
CA GLY A 174 19.39 -64.28 -25.37
C GLY A 174 17.95 -64.54 -25.80
N PHE A 175 17.02 -63.71 -25.34
CA PHE A 175 15.62 -63.80 -25.72
C PHE A 175 15.40 -63.38 -27.18
N ASP A 176 16.07 -62.32 -27.64
CA ASP A 176 15.99 -61.89 -29.05
C ASP A 176 16.38 -63.02 -30.00
N ARG A 177 17.54 -63.64 -29.74
CA ARG A 177 18.00 -64.79 -30.53
C ARG A 177 17.03 -65.97 -30.44
N TYR A 178 16.50 -66.26 -29.25
CA TYR A 178 15.55 -67.34 -29.05
C TYR A 178 14.26 -67.11 -29.83
N PHE A 179 13.69 -65.90 -29.76
CA PHE A 179 12.40 -65.55 -30.34
C PHE A 179 12.48 -65.42 -31.87
N SER A 180 13.48 -64.72 -32.40
CA SER A 180 13.68 -64.57 -33.85
C SER A 180 13.96 -65.90 -34.56
N SER A 181 14.51 -66.90 -33.85
CA SER A 181 14.73 -68.24 -34.40
C SER A 181 13.47 -69.12 -34.48
N ARG A 182 12.33 -68.69 -33.92
CA ARG A 182 11.10 -69.50 -33.89
C ARG A 182 10.42 -69.54 -35.26
N THR A 183 9.93 -70.72 -35.63
CA THR A 183 9.16 -71.01 -36.84
C THR A 183 7.97 -71.89 -36.46
N LEU A 184 6.98 -72.00 -37.35
CA LEU A 184 5.79 -72.83 -37.09
C LEU A 184 6.15 -74.31 -36.90
N ASP A 185 7.25 -74.77 -37.50
CA ASP A 185 7.72 -76.15 -37.33
C ASP A 185 8.38 -76.40 -35.98
N ASN A 186 9.16 -75.43 -35.48
CA ASN A 186 10.00 -75.61 -34.30
C ASN A 186 9.31 -75.22 -32.98
N ASN A 187 8.17 -74.54 -33.05
CA ASN A 187 7.43 -74.07 -31.88
C ASN A 187 6.01 -74.65 -31.83
N ARG A 188 5.92 -75.97 -31.63
CA ARG A 188 4.64 -76.67 -31.42
C ARG A 188 4.12 -76.64 -29.98
N ARG A 189 4.93 -76.13 -29.05
CA ARG A 189 4.58 -76.04 -27.61
C ARG A 189 3.58 -74.92 -27.33
N ASN A 190 3.68 -73.80 -28.05
CA ASN A 190 2.79 -72.67 -27.87
C ASN A 190 1.58 -72.77 -28.81
N ILE A 191 0.40 -73.02 -28.25
CA ILE A 191 -0.84 -73.21 -29.02
C ILE A 191 -1.29 -71.96 -29.78
N TRP A 192 -0.90 -70.75 -29.31
CA TRP A 192 -1.28 -69.48 -29.94
C TRP A 192 -0.25 -68.96 -30.96
N PHE A 193 0.82 -69.73 -31.20
CA PHE A 193 1.91 -69.27 -32.07
C PHE A 193 1.48 -69.21 -33.54
N ALA A 194 0.51 -70.03 -33.95
CA ALA A 194 -0.04 -70.01 -35.30
C ALA A 194 -0.84 -68.72 -35.57
N GLU A 195 -1.70 -68.32 -34.62
CA GLU A 195 -2.49 -67.10 -34.67
C GLU A 195 -1.60 -65.86 -34.65
N PHE A 196 -0.59 -65.84 -33.76
CA PHE A 196 0.44 -64.80 -33.75
C PHE A 196 1.14 -64.70 -35.11
N TRP A 197 1.47 -65.83 -35.75
CA TRP A 197 2.15 -65.84 -37.05
C TRP A 197 1.27 -65.25 -38.16
N GLU A 198 -0.03 -65.58 -38.16
CA GLU A 198 -0.99 -65.00 -39.13
C GLU A 198 -1.10 -63.48 -38.98
N ASP A 199 -1.19 -62.99 -37.74
CA ASP A 199 -1.33 -61.57 -37.43
C ASP A 199 -0.04 -60.79 -37.76
N ASN A 200 1.10 -61.26 -37.28
CA ASN A 200 2.39 -60.60 -37.41
C ASN A 200 2.90 -60.50 -38.86
N PHE A 201 2.61 -61.49 -39.70
CA PHE A 201 3.00 -61.47 -41.13
C PHE A 201 1.84 -61.11 -42.07
N HIS A 202 0.67 -60.74 -41.52
CA HIS A 202 -0.56 -60.44 -42.26
C HIS A 202 -0.88 -61.50 -43.33
N CYS A 203 -0.79 -62.78 -42.95
CA CYS A 203 -0.99 -63.93 -43.84
C CYS A 203 -1.95 -64.95 -43.21
N LYS A 204 -2.45 -65.89 -44.02
CA LYS A 204 -3.33 -66.98 -43.55
C LYS A 204 -2.71 -68.37 -43.76
N LEU A 205 -2.85 -69.23 -42.74
CA LEU A 205 -2.43 -70.63 -42.71
C LEU A 205 -3.52 -71.57 -43.24
N SER A 206 -4.80 -71.24 -43.02
CA SER A 206 -5.95 -72.08 -43.40
C SER A 206 -6.24 -72.06 -44.90
N ARG A 207 -6.38 -73.25 -45.52
CA ARG A 207 -6.79 -73.40 -46.94
C ARG A 207 -8.25 -72.98 -47.19
N HIS A 208 -9.12 -73.04 -46.17
CA HIS A 208 -10.54 -72.64 -46.29
C HIS A 208 -10.73 -71.12 -46.34
N ALA A 209 -9.79 -70.35 -45.78
CA ALA A 209 -9.79 -68.88 -45.83
C ALA A 209 -9.29 -68.33 -47.18
N LEU A 210 -8.55 -69.13 -47.96
CA LEU A 210 -8.11 -68.79 -49.31
C LEU A 210 -9.16 -69.19 -50.35
N LYS A 211 -10.27 -68.45 -50.43
CA LYS A 211 -11.17 -68.53 -51.60
C LYS A 211 -10.43 -68.01 -52.84
N LYS A 212 -10.58 -68.69 -54.00
CA LYS A 212 -10.08 -68.23 -55.31
C LYS A 212 -10.61 -66.80 -55.57
N GLY A 213 -9.71 -65.81 -55.62
CA GLY A 213 -10.04 -64.39 -55.81
C GLY A 213 -9.82 -63.50 -54.57
N SER A 214 -9.42 -64.06 -53.43
CA SER A 214 -8.98 -63.28 -52.26
C SER A 214 -7.54 -62.78 -52.43
N HIS A 215 -7.30 -61.48 -52.24
CA HIS A 215 -5.96 -60.85 -52.24
C HIS A 215 -5.11 -61.19 -51.00
N VAL A 216 -5.54 -62.13 -50.14
CA VAL A 216 -4.87 -62.45 -48.86
C VAL A 216 -3.66 -63.38 -49.08
N LYS A 217 -2.49 -62.98 -48.56
CA LYS A 217 -1.22 -63.72 -48.66
C LYS A 217 -1.29 -65.06 -47.89
N LYS A 218 -0.82 -66.14 -48.52
CA LYS A 218 -0.64 -67.44 -47.85
C LYS A 218 0.65 -67.44 -47.04
N CYS A 219 0.63 -67.91 -45.80
CA CYS A 219 1.86 -68.12 -45.03
C CYS A 219 2.65 -69.31 -45.59
N THR A 220 3.95 -69.16 -45.78
CA THR A 220 4.85 -70.16 -46.39
C THR A 220 5.82 -70.80 -45.41
N ASN A 221 5.82 -70.36 -44.15
CA ASN A 221 6.75 -70.75 -43.08
C ASN A 221 8.23 -70.46 -43.42
N ARG A 222 8.46 -69.70 -44.48
CA ARG A 222 9.76 -69.13 -44.84
C ARG A 222 9.96 -67.75 -44.25
N GLU A 223 8.89 -67.13 -43.75
CA GLU A 223 8.95 -65.84 -43.10
C GLU A 223 9.83 -65.91 -41.84
N ARG A 224 10.53 -64.81 -41.52
CA ARG A 224 11.44 -64.70 -40.38
C ARG A 224 11.15 -63.45 -39.57
N ILE A 225 10.97 -63.63 -38.26
CA ILE A 225 10.68 -62.55 -37.31
C ILE A 225 11.92 -61.64 -37.21
N GLY A 226 11.73 -60.34 -37.40
CA GLY A 226 12.81 -59.34 -37.43
C GLY A 226 13.44 -59.12 -38.81
N GLN A 227 13.12 -59.95 -39.81
CA GLN A 227 13.52 -59.74 -41.21
C GLN A 227 12.31 -59.38 -42.08
N ASP A 228 11.28 -60.25 -42.06
CA ASP A 228 10.05 -60.07 -42.82
C ASP A 228 8.93 -59.41 -42.01
N SER A 229 9.14 -59.24 -40.70
CA SER A 229 8.29 -58.46 -39.79
C SER A 229 9.15 -57.59 -38.90
N ALA A 230 8.64 -56.43 -38.48
CA ALA A 230 9.27 -55.64 -37.43
C ALA A 230 9.35 -56.46 -36.13
N TYR A 231 10.47 -56.34 -35.41
CA TYR A 231 10.65 -56.95 -34.10
C TYR A 231 11.28 -55.93 -33.15
N GLU A 232 10.56 -55.62 -32.09
CA GLU A 232 11.07 -54.87 -30.95
C GLU A 232 10.78 -55.69 -29.69
N GLN A 233 11.80 -55.85 -28.85
CA GLN A 233 11.64 -56.60 -27.61
C GLN A 233 10.78 -55.81 -26.61
N GLU A 234 9.70 -56.42 -26.12
CA GLU A 234 8.91 -55.85 -25.02
C GLU A 234 9.81 -55.70 -23.78
N GLY A 235 9.91 -54.48 -23.24
CA GLY A 235 10.89 -54.21 -22.20
C GLY A 235 10.52 -54.77 -20.82
N LYS A 236 9.37 -55.44 -20.67
CA LYS A 236 9.05 -56.23 -19.46
C LYS A 236 9.67 -57.63 -19.46
N VAL A 237 10.27 -58.08 -20.57
CA VAL A 237 10.87 -59.42 -20.70
C VAL A 237 11.90 -59.71 -19.59
N GLN A 238 12.73 -58.74 -19.24
CA GLN A 238 13.71 -58.90 -18.15
C GLN A 238 13.01 -59.22 -16.82
N PHE A 239 11.95 -58.48 -16.45
CA PHE A 239 11.22 -58.71 -15.21
C PHE A 239 10.53 -60.08 -15.17
N VAL A 240 10.02 -60.57 -16.31
CA VAL A 240 9.47 -61.94 -16.39
C VAL A 240 10.56 -62.97 -16.09
N ILE A 241 11.75 -62.80 -16.68
CA ILE A 241 12.89 -63.69 -16.46
C ILE A 241 13.34 -63.63 -14.99
N ASP A 242 13.47 -62.44 -14.42
CA ASP A 242 13.88 -62.24 -13.03
C ASP A 242 12.85 -62.85 -12.05
N ALA A 243 11.54 -62.78 -12.33
CA ALA A 243 10.51 -63.43 -11.52
C ALA A 243 10.62 -64.96 -11.54
N VAL A 244 10.87 -65.56 -12.71
CA VAL A 244 11.07 -67.01 -12.85
C VAL A 244 12.35 -67.45 -12.12
N TYR A 245 13.44 -66.71 -12.27
CA TYR A 245 14.68 -66.99 -11.54
C TYR A 245 14.53 -66.80 -10.04
N ALA A 246 13.79 -65.80 -9.58
CA ALA A 246 13.49 -65.62 -8.15
C ALA A 246 12.79 -66.84 -7.57
N MET A 247 11.76 -67.37 -8.26
CA MET A 247 11.11 -68.62 -7.86
C MET A 247 12.08 -69.81 -7.87
N GLY A 248 12.91 -69.93 -8.92
CA GLY A 248 13.90 -71.01 -9.02
C GLY A 248 14.95 -70.97 -7.91
N HIS A 249 15.48 -69.77 -7.59
CA HIS A 249 16.42 -69.56 -6.49
C HIS A 249 15.78 -69.83 -5.13
N ALA A 250 14.52 -69.43 -4.92
CA ALA A 250 13.79 -69.72 -3.69
C ALA A 250 13.58 -71.22 -3.48
N LEU A 251 13.13 -71.94 -4.52
CA LEU A 251 12.96 -73.40 -4.48
C LEU A 251 14.30 -74.11 -4.27
N HIS A 252 15.37 -73.63 -4.89
CA HIS A 252 16.72 -74.18 -4.69
C HIS A 252 17.21 -73.96 -3.26
N ALA A 253 17.01 -72.78 -2.68
CA ALA A 253 17.36 -72.49 -1.30
C ALA A 253 16.58 -73.36 -0.31
N MET A 254 15.26 -73.49 -0.53
CA MET A 254 14.38 -74.38 0.24
C MET A 254 14.82 -75.84 0.15
N HIS A 255 15.18 -76.31 -1.04
CA HIS A 255 15.66 -77.69 -1.26
C HIS A 255 16.99 -77.95 -0.56
N ARG A 256 17.94 -77.02 -0.62
CA ARG A 256 19.23 -77.14 0.08
C ARG A 256 19.06 -77.22 1.61
N ASP A 257 18.10 -76.51 2.16
CA ASP A 257 17.81 -76.49 3.59
C ASP A 257 17.02 -77.72 4.06
N LEU A 258 16.00 -78.14 3.30
CA LEU A 258 15.09 -79.22 3.70
C LEU A 258 15.50 -80.62 3.22
N CYS A 259 16.22 -80.70 2.10
CA CYS A 259 16.60 -81.95 1.41
C CYS A 259 18.11 -82.03 1.14
N PRO A 260 18.99 -81.84 2.13
CA PRO A 260 20.45 -81.80 1.90
C PRO A 260 20.96 -83.10 1.26
N GLY A 261 21.71 -82.98 0.17
CA GLY A 261 22.38 -84.10 -0.51
C GLY A 261 21.47 -85.06 -1.30
N ARG A 262 20.17 -84.79 -1.43
CA ARG A 262 19.26 -85.59 -2.28
C ARG A 262 19.06 -84.95 -3.65
N VAL A 263 18.99 -85.77 -4.70
CA VAL A 263 18.57 -85.33 -6.04
C VAL A 263 17.04 -85.48 -6.14
N GLY A 264 16.34 -84.43 -6.56
CA GLY A 264 14.88 -84.40 -6.65
C GLY A 264 14.17 -84.00 -5.35
N LEU A 265 12.83 -84.10 -5.34
CA LEU A 265 11.99 -83.74 -4.19
C LEU A 265 12.13 -84.77 -3.06
N CYS A 266 12.18 -84.30 -1.82
CA CYS A 266 12.13 -85.15 -0.63
C CYS A 266 10.76 -85.02 0.07
N PRO A 267 10.39 -85.95 0.99
CA PRO A 267 9.09 -85.93 1.66
C PRO A 267 8.79 -84.64 2.45
N ARG A 268 9.82 -83.86 2.83
CA ARG A 268 9.65 -82.55 3.50
C ARG A 268 9.16 -81.44 2.56
N MET A 269 9.20 -81.66 1.26
CA MET A 269 8.73 -80.73 0.23
C MET A 269 7.55 -81.28 -0.57
N ASP A 270 6.98 -82.42 -0.16
CA ASP A 270 5.87 -83.07 -0.87
C ASP A 270 4.68 -83.30 0.09
N PRO A 271 3.68 -82.39 0.14
CA PRO A 271 3.54 -81.16 -0.66
C PRO A 271 4.32 -79.96 -0.10
N VAL A 272 4.59 -78.96 -0.94
CA VAL A 272 5.27 -77.71 -0.55
C VAL A 272 4.32 -76.80 0.25
N ASP A 273 4.74 -76.37 1.46
CA ASP A 273 4.04 -75.32 2.21
C ASP A 273 4.36 -73.93 1.64
N GLY A 274 3.34 -73.25 1.11
CA GLY A 274 3.50 -71.92 0.54
C GLY A 274 3.88 -70.83 1.55
N THR A 275 3.54 -70.96 2.84
CA THR A 275 4.01 -70.00 3.86
C THR A 275 5.52 -70.11 4.09
N GLN A 276 6.04 -71.33 4.01
CA GLN A 276 7.48 -71.57 4.12
C GLN A 276 8.19 -71.12 2.85
N LEU A 277 7.63 -71.44 1.67
CA LEU A 277 8.15 -70.99 0.37
C LEU A 277 8.23 -69.46 0.29
N LEU A 278 7.23 -68.73 0.78
CA LEU A 278 7.22 -67.27 0.79
C LEU A 278 8.43 -66.68 1.55
N LYS A 279 8.85 -67.29 2.67
CA LYS A 279 10.04 -66.85 3.41
C LYS A 279 11.31 -66.97 2.58
N TYR A 280 11.46 -68.06 1.82
CA TYR A 280 12.59 -68.22 0.90
C TYR A 280 12.50 -67.25 -0.27
N ILE A 281 11.30 -66.96 -0.79
CA ILE A 281 11.08 -65.96 -1.85
C ILE A 281 11.52 -64.58 -1.37
N ARG A 282 11.09 -64.11 -0.19
CA ARG A 282 11.43 -62.77 0.32
C ARG A 282 12.93 -62.62 0.64
N ASN A 283 13.65 -63.72 0.87
CA ASN A 283 15.08 -63.74 1.18
C ASN A 283 15.99 -64.00 -0.02
N VAL A 284 15.47 -64.04 -1.26
CA VAL A 284 16.35 -64.24 -2.43
C VAL A 284 17.25 -63.02 -2.65
N ASN A 285 18.49 -63.30 -3.02
CA ASN A 285 19.45 -62.29 -3.45
C ASN A 285 20.36 -62.91 -4.52
N PHE A 286 20.18 -62.50 -5.76
CA PHE A 286 20.99 -62.96 -6.89
C PHE A 286 21.16 -61.84 -7.91
N SER A 287 22.19 -61.94 -8.76
CA SER A 287 22.36 -61.03 -9.89
C SER A 287 21.50 -61.49 -11.05
N GLY A 288 20.55 -60.65 -11.47
CA GLY A 288 19.70 -60.91 -12.63
C GLY A 288 20.48 -60.87 -13.94
N ILE A 289 19.84 -61.27 -15.04
CA ILE A 289 20.49 -61.34 -16.36
C ILE A 289 20.98 -59.99 -16.88
N ALA A 290 20.41 -58.90 -16.35
CA ALA A 290 20.80 -57.52 -16.63
C ALA A 290 21.92 -56.97 -15.71
N GLY A 291 22.46 -57.80 -14.81
CA GLY A 291 23.51 -57.43 -13.85
C GLY A 291 23.02 -56.69 -12.60
N ASN A 292 21.74 -56.32 -12.53
CA ASN A 292 21.15 -55.73 -11.34
C ASN A 292 20.83 -56.81 -10.28
N PRO A 293 21.04 -56.54 -8.98
CA PRO A 293 20.61 -57.44 -7.92
C PRO A 293 19.07 -57.49 -7.85
N VAL A 294 18.52 -58.70 -7.78
CA VAL A 294 17.10 -58.97 -7.56
C VAL A 294 16.91 -59.33 -6.10
N THR A 295 16.24 -58.45 -5.37
CA THR A 295 15.98 -58.53 -3.92
C THR A 295 14.60 -57.97 -3.61
N PHE A 296 13.98 -58.42 -2.51
CA PHE A 296 12.71 -57.90 -2.02
C PHE A 296 12.88 -57.19 -0.68
N ASN A 297 12.07 -56.15 -0.44
CA ASN A 297 11.94 -55.53 0.87
C ASN A 297 10.96 -56.32 1.78
N GLU A 298 10.70 -55.82 2.99
CA GLU A 298 9.78 -56.45 3.95
C GLU A 298 8.34 -56.63 3.41
N ASN A 299 7.93 -55.78 2.47
CA ASN A 299 6.63 -55.80 1.81
C ASN A 299 6.60 -56.69 0.55
N GLY A 300 7.72 -57.29 0.16
CA GLY A 300 7.81 -58.09 -1.07
C GLY A 300 8.01 -57.26 -2.35
N ASP A 301 8.42 -56.00 -2.24
CA ASP A 301 8.67 -55.11 -3.38
C ASP A 301 10.16 -55.06 -3.77
N ALA A 302 10.42 -54.90 -5.07
CA ALA A 302 11.75 -54.56 -5.56
C ALA A 302 12.08 -53.06 -5.32
N PRO A 303 13.37 -52.72 -5.13
CA PRO A 303 13.80 -51.33 -4.95
C PRO A 303 13.56 -50.46 -6.19
N GLY A 304 13.22 -49.18 -5.97
CA GLY A 304 12.94 -48.21 -7.03
C GLY A 304 14.19 -47.79 -7.81
N ARG A 305 14.22 -48.08 -9.11
CA ARG A 305 15.25 -47.61 -10.04
C ARG A 305 14.59 -47.20 -11.34
N TYR A 306 14.73 -45.93 -11.73
CA TYR A 306 14.08 -45.40 -12.93
C TYR A 306 15.07 -44.68 -13.84
N ASP A 307 14.86 -44.81 -15.13
CA ASP A 307 15.45 -43.94 -16.14
C ASP A 307 14.41 -42.89 -16.56
N ILE A 308 14.86 -41.66 -16.74
CA ILE A 308 14.02 -40.51 -17.04
C ILE A 308 14.27 -40.11 -18.50
N TYR A 309 13.19 -40.07 -19.27
CA TYR A 309 13.20 -39.76 -20.69
C TYR A 309 12.53 -38.42 -20.94
N GLN A 310 12.94 -37.76 -22.02
CA GLN A 310 12.20 -36.66 -22.59
C GLN A 310 11.94 -36.93 -24.07
N TYR A 311 10.73 -36.64 -24.52
CA TYR A 311 10.38 -36.70 -25.94
C TYR A 311 10.87 -35.43 -26.64
N GLN A 312 11.79 -35.57 -27.58
CA GLN A 312 12.44 -34.44 -28.28
C GLN A 312 12.24 -34.56 -29.79
N LEU A 313 11.84 -33.47 -30.43
CA LEU A 313 11.80 -33.35 -31.88
C LEU A 313 13.10 -32.70 -32.36
N ARG A 314 13.78 -33.33 -33.33
CA ARG A 314 15.03 -32.82 -33.92
C ARG A 314 15.00 -33.02 -35.42
N ASN A 315 14.93 -31.92 -36.19
CA ASN A 315 15.03 -31.85 -37.66
C ASN A 315 14.45 -33.10 -38.36
N ASP A 316 13.14 -33.31 -38.18
CA ASP A 316 12.31 -34.41 -38.72
C ASP A 316 12.41 -35.80 -38.07
N SER A 317 13.17 -35.96 -36.97
CA SER A 317 13.18 -37.19 -36.15
C SER A 317 12.66 -36.91 -34.74
N ALA A 318 11.75 -37.76 -34.26
CA ALA A 318 11.22 -37.69 -32.91
C ALA A 318 11.68 -38.92 -32.11
N GLU A 319 12.38 -38.69 -31.00
CA GLU A 319 12.95 -39.76 -30.17
C GLU A 319 12.80 -39.49 -28.67
N TYR A 320 12.72 -40.58 -27.89
CA TYR A 320 12.84 -40.51 -26.44
C TYR A 320 14.32 -40.51 -26.05
N LYS A 321 14.77 -39.42 -25.45
CA LYS A 321 16.16 -39.26 -25.02
C LYS A 321 16.28 -39.38 -23.51
N VAL A 322 17.26 -40.16 -23.05
CA VAL A 322 17.57 -40.26 -21.61
C VAL A 322 18.18 -38.95 -21.11
N ILE A 323 17.48 -38.31 -20.18
CA ILE A 323 17.86 -37.04 -19.56
C ILE A 323 18.30 -37.19 -18.11
N GLY A 324 18.06 -38.35 -17.49
CA GLY A 324 18.45 -38.58 -16.11
C GLY A 324 18.13 -39.99 -15.63
N SER A 325 18.41 -40.23 -14.35
CA SER A 325 18.06 -41.46 -13.64
C SER A 325 17.69 -41.15 -12.20
N TRP A 326 16.91 -42.02 -11.59
CA TRP A 326 16.52 -41.94 -10.19
C TRP A 326 16.83 -43.27 -9.49
N THR A 327 17.62 -43.19 -8.42
CA THR A 327 17.99 -44.32 -7.55
C THR A 327 18.05 -43.78 -6.12
N ASP A 328 16.91 -43.76 -5.43
CA ASP A 328 16.65 -43.06 -4.14
C ASP A 328 16.85 -41.53 -4.18
N HIS A 329 17.70 -41.04 -5.08
CA HIS A 329 17.95 -39.63 -5.37
C HIS A 329 17.85 -39.36 -6.88
N LEU A 330 17.43 -38.15 -7.22
CA LEU A 330 17.30 -37.68 -8.59
C LEU A 330 18.64 -37.20 -9.17
N HIS A 331 19.04 -37.76 -10.31
CA HIS A 331 20.14 -37.26 -11.14
C HIS A 331 19.61 -36.80 -12.50
N LEU A 332 19.29 -35.51 -12.62
CA LEU A 332 18.72 -34.91 -13.83
C LEU A 332 19.76 -34.04 -14.56
N ARG A 333 19.90 -34.21 -15.87
CA ARG A 333 20.78 -33.38 -16.72
C ARG A 333 19.96 -32.32 -17.45
N ILE A 334 19.73 -31.20 -16.78
CA ILE A 334 18.90 -30.09 -17.29
C ILE A 334 19.40 -29.57 -18.65
N GLU A 335 20.72 -29.54 -18.85
CA GLU A 335 21.36 -29.11 -20.11
C GLU A 335 20.96 -29.94 -21.34
N ARG A 336 20.53 -31.20 -21.12
CA ARG A 336 20.08 -32.09 -22.20
C ARG A 336 18.61 -31.95 -22.52
N MET A 337 17.85 -31.19 -21.73
CA MET A 337 16.42 -31.02 -21.92
C MET A 337 16.11 -29.98 -23.01
N HIS A 338 15.09 -30.25 -23.80
CA HIS A 338 14.59 -29.35 -24.84
C HIS A 338 13.09 -29.10 -24.63
N TRP A 339 12.65 -27.86 -24.77
CA TRP A 339 11.26 -27.46 -24.55
C TRP A 339 10.73 -26.68 -25.74
N PRO A 340 9.43 -26.83 -26.09
CA PRO A 340 8.83 -26.11 -27.21
C PRO A 340 8.84 -24.59 -26.97
N GLY A 341 9.25 -23.82 -27.98
CA GLY A 341 8.99 -22.39 -28.07
C GLY A 341 9.89 -21.41 -27.29
N SER A 342 10.95 -21.84 -26.58
CA SER A 342 11.91 -20.89 -25.99
C SER A 342 13.22 -21.50 -25.46
N GLY A 343 14.29 -21.50 -26.27
CA GLY A 343 15.69 -21.64 -25.83
C GLY A 343 16.00 -22.68 -24.74
N GLN A 344 17.00 -22.40 -23.89
CA GLN A 344 17.41 -23.22 -22.73
C GLN A 344 16.63 -22.91 -21.44
N GLN A 345 15.61 -22.03 -21.48
CA GLN A 345 14.94 -21.58 -20.26
C GLN A 345 13.86 -22.58 -19.83
N LEU A 346 13.94 -23.04 -18.57
CA LEU A 346 12.97 -23.98 -18.00
C LEU A 346 11.54 -23.42 -18.06
N PRO A 347 10.55 -24.22 -18.48
CA PRO A 347 9.16 -23.80 -18.49
C PRO A 347 8.65 -23.53 -17.08
N ARG A 348 7.78 -22.53 -16.95
CA ARG A 348 7.21 -22.12 -15.65
C ARG A 348 5.81 -22.69 -15.49
N SER A 349 5.59 -23.43 -14.41
CA SER A 349 4.27 -23.83 -13.92
C SER A 349 4.16 -23.38 -12.46
N ILE A 350 3.76 -22.13 -12.28
CA ILE A 350 3.69 -21.49 -10.95
C ILE A 350 2.32 -20.86 -10.70
N CYS A 351 1.82 -20.95 -9.47
CA CYS A 351 0.48 -20.46 -9.14
C CYS A 351 0.40 -18.93 -9.16
N SER A 352 1.36 -18.28 -8.49
CA SER A 352 1.37 -16.84 -8.27
C SER A 352 2.74 -16.25 -8.52
N LEU A 353 2.78 -15.12 -9.21
CA LEU A 353 4.01 -14.36 -9.45
C LEU A 353 4.54 -13.74 -8.14
N PRO A 354 5.85 -13.46 -8.07
CA PRO A 354 6.38 -12.68 -6.95
C PRO A 354 5.74 -11.29 -6.90
N CYS A 355 5.31 -10.87 -5.72
CA CYS A 355 4.70 -9.56 -5.50
C CYS A 355 5.72 -8.43 -5.65
N GLN A 356 5.23 -7.24 -6.00
CA GLN A 356 6.06 -6.04 -6.14
C GLN A 356 6.42 -5.44 -4.78
N PRO A 357 7.47 -4.61 -4.69
CA PRO A 357 7.77 -3.84 -3.49
C PRO A 357 6.58 -2.98 -3.05
N GLY A 358 6.24 -3.00 -1.77
CA GLY A 358 5.08 -2.31 -1.21
C GLY A 358 3.79 -3.15 -1.17
N GLU A 359 3.86 -4.39 -1.65
CA GLU A 359 2.77 -5.37 -1.57
C GLU A 359 3.13 -6.52 -0.63
N ARG A 360 2.15 -7.01 0.14
CA ARG A 360 2.28 -8.22 0.94
C ARG A 360 1.62 -9.42 0.27
N LYS A 361 2.18 -10.60 0.49
CA LYS A 361 1.61 -11.88 0.11
C LYS A 361 0.48 -12.24 1.08
N LYS A 362 -0.69 -12.52 0.53
CA LYS A 362 -1.82 -13.13 1.24
C LYS A 362 -2.08 -14.50 0.64
N THR A 363 -1.76 -15.55 1.39
CA THR A 363 -1.94 -16.93 0.97
C THR A 363 -3.41 -17.26 0.76
N VAL A 364 -3.72 -18.01 -0.30
CA VAL A 364 -5.06 -18.51 -0.56
C VAL A 364 -5.39 -19.61 0.46
N LYS A 365 -6.59 -19.55 1.06
CA LYS A 365 -7.03 -20.57 2.02
C LYS A 365 -7.05 -21.94 1.34
N GLY A 366 -6.35 -22.92 1.92
CA GLY A 366 -6.28 -24.29 1.40
C GLY A 366 -5.19 -24.55 0.35
N MET A 367 -4.50 -23.53 -0.18
CA MET A 367 -3.40 -23.68 -1.14
C MET A 367 -2.17 -22.85 -0.73
N PRO A 368 -1.17 -23.45 -0.04
CA PRO A 368 -0.06 -22.70 0.55
C PRO A 368 0.93 -22.08 -0.46
N CYS A 369 1.04 -22.63 -1.67
CA CYS A 369 1.89 -22.08 -2.74
C CYS A 369 1.26 -20.92 -3.51
N CYS A 370 -0.03 -20.65 -3.32
CA CYS A 370 -0.77 -19.63 -4.04
C CYS A 370 -0.96 -18.42 -3.13
N TRP A 371 -0.68 -17.23 -3.64
CA TRP A 371 -0.88 -15.98 -2.91
C TRP A 371 -1.41 -14.86 -3.82
N HIS A 372 -2.20 -13.98 -3.23
CA HIS A 372 -2.54 -12.70 -3.82
C HIS A 372 -1.59 -11.62 -3.29
N CYS A 373 -1.22 -10.69 -4.15
CA CYS A 373 -0.44 -9.53 -3.77
C CYS A 373 -1.41 -8.42 -3.37
N GLU A 374 -1.37 -8.02 -2.10
CA GLU A 374 -2.19 -6.92 -1.58
C GLU A 374 -1.29 -5.73 -1.26
N PRO A 375 -1.57 -4.53 -1.81
CA PRO A 375 -0.78 -3.35 -1.52
C PRO A 375 -0.96 -2.91 -0.06
N CYS A 376 0.13 -2.53 0.62
CA CYS A 376 0.03 -1.88 1.93
C CYS A 376 -0.59 -0.49 1.75
N THR A 377 -1.73 -0.17 2.36
CA THR A 377 -2.46 1.09 2.11
C THR A 377 -2.30 2.14 3.23
N GLY A 378 -2.58 3.41 2.92
CA GLY A 378 -2.50 4.51 3.89
C GLY A 378 -1.09 4.71 4.43
N TYR A 379 -0.94 4.78 5.75
CA TYR A 379 0.34 4.95 6.45
C TYR A 379 1.08 3.63 6.68
N GLN A 380 0.70 2.54 6.00
CA GLN A 380 1.36 1.25 6.14
C GLN A 380 2.54 1.12 5.18
N TYR A 381 3.55 0.39 5.63
CA TYR A 381 4.70 -0.03 4.84
C TYR A 381 4.92 -1.54 5.00
N GLN A 382 5.57 -2.14 4.01
CA GLN A 382 5.96 -3.53 3.97
C GLN A 382 7.17 -3.75 4.89
N VAL A 383 7.00 -4.56 5.93
CA VAL A 383 8.11 -4.99 6.81
C VAL A 383 8.68 -6.30 6.27
N ASP A 384 7.81 -7.29 6.13
CA ASP A 384 8.14 -8.58 5.55
C ASP A 384 7.28 -8.88 4.33
N ARG A 385 7.56 -9.99 3.65
CA ARG A 385 6.79 -10.46 2.50
C ARG A 385 5.31 -10.74 2.82
N TYR A 386 4.93 -10.87 4.09
CA TYR A 386 3.57 -11.24 4.52
C TYR A 386 2.86 -10.16 5.35
N THR A 387 3.57 -9.16 5.85
CA THR A 387 3.08 -8.24 6.88
C THR A 387 3.27 -6.78 6.46
N CYS A 388 2.21 -5.99 6.58
CA CYS A 388 2.24 -4.54 6.50
C CYS A 388 2.10 -3.97 7.92
N LYS A 389 2.90 -2.96 8.26
CA LYS A 389 2.85 -2.28 9.56
C LYS A 389 2.64 -0.79 9.35
N THR A 390 1.90 -0.13 10.24
CA THR A 390 1.70 1.32 10.21
C THR A 390 2.96 2.06 10.65
N CYS A 391 3.34 3.12 9.93
CA CYS A 391 4.43 4.02 10.32
C CYS A 391 4.11 4.77 11.64
N PRO A 392 5.14 5.19 12.39
CA PRO A 392 4.99 6.10 13.53
C PRO A 392 4.23 7.39 13.18
N TYR A 393 3.74 8.08 14.21
CA TYR A 393 2.87 9.24 14.01
C TYR A 393 3.58 10.44 13.34
N ASP A 394 4.87 10.62 13.56
CA ASP A 394 5.72 11.65 12.96
C ASP A 394 6.23 11.27 11.54
N MET A 395 5.88 10.08 11.05
CA MET A 395 6.40 9.53 9.80
C MET A 395 5.31 9.13 8.81
N ARG A 396 5.69 9.12 7.53
CA ARG A 396 4.90 8.66 6.38
C ARG A 396 5.66 7.61 5.58
N PRO A 397 4.98 6.68 4.89
CA PRO A 397 5.66 5.69 4.07
C PRO A 397 6.46 6.33 2.91
N THR A 398 7.50 5.63 2.51
CA THR A 398 8.28 5.87 1.28
C THR A 398 7.42 5.62 0.04
N GLU A 399 7.85 6.09 -1.15
CA GLU A 399 7.10 5.90 -2.40
C GLU A 399 6.90 4.41 -2.74
N ASN A 400 7.95 3.61 -2.54
CA ASN A 400 7.90 2.14 -2.71
C ASN A 400 7.28 1.42 -1.51
N ARG A 401 6.84 2.15 -0.47
CA ARG A 401 6.24 1.63 0.77
C ARG A 401 7.05 0.51 1.43
N THR A 402 8.38 0.55 1.34
CA THR A 402 9.30 -0.42 1.98
C THR A 402 9.81 0.06 3.34
N GLY A 403 9.55 1.32 3.68
CA GLY A 403 9.99 1.95 4.92
C GLY A 403 9.26 3.26 5.18
N CYS A 404 9.59 3.91 6.29
CA CYS A 404 9.03 5.18 6.71
C CYS A 404 10.04 6.32 6.55
N ARG A 405 9.56 7.52 6.24
CA ARG A 405 10.32 8.78 6.18
C ARG A 405 9.60 9.86 6.98
N PRO A 406 10.29 10.86 7.53
CA PRO A 406 9.65 11.92 8.30
C PRO A 406 8.62 12.70 7.45
N ILE A 407 7.55 13.15 8.09
CA ILE A 407 6.56 14.04 7.49
C ILE A 407 7.21 15.43 7.32
N PRO A 408 7.11 16.06 6.12
CA PRO A 408 7.68 17.38 5.91
C PRO A 408 6.98 18.42 6.78
N ILE A 409 7.78 19.29 7.39
CA ILE A 409 7.30 20.36 8.25
C ILE A 409 7.10 21.62 7.40
N ILE A 410 5.95 22.27 7.51
CA ILE A 410 5.67 23.57 6.93
C ILE A 410 5.80 24.66 8.00
N LYS A 411 6.37 25.79 7.57
CA LYS A 411 6.54 27.01 8.36
C LYS A 411 6.11 28.22 7.53
N LEU A 412 5.83 29.33 8.20
CA LEU A 412 5.56 30.60 7.51
C LEU A 412 6.87 31.13 6.94
N GLU A 413 7.02 31.07 5.63
CA GLU A 413 8.19 31.61 4.93
C GLU A 413 8.01 33.11 4.63
N TRP A 414 9.12 33.85 4.58
CA TRP A 414 9.12 35.31 4.44
C TRP A 414 8.62 35.79 3.06
N ASP A 415 8.75 34.93 2.05
CA ASP A 415 8.29 35.13 0.67
C ASP A 415 6.80 34.78 0.48
N SER A 416 6.16 34.17 1.48
CA SER A 416 4.73 33.86 1.43
C SER A 416 3.92 35.14 1.23
N PRO A 417 2.92 35.15 0.31
CA PRO A 417 2.05 36.32 0.11
C PRO A 417 1.38 36.81 1.40
N TRP A 418 1.12 35.89 2.34
CA TRP A 418 0.54 36.18 3.65
C TRP A 418 1.49 36.97 4.57
N ALA A 419 2.81 36.80 4.43
CA ALA A 419 3.82 37.51 5.22
C ALA A 419 4.22 38.87 4.61
N VAL A 420 4.20 39.00 3.28
CA VAL A 420 4.66 40.20 2.56
C VAL A 420 3.86 41.45 2.91
N LEU A 421 2.53 41.36 2.98
CA LEU A 421 1.65 42.50 3.27
C LEU A 421 1.89 43.10 4.68
N PRO A 422 1.87 42.32 5.79
CA PRO A 422 2.21 42.82 7.11
C PRO A 422 3.62 43.42 7.19
N LEU A 423 4.62 42.81 6.56
CA LEU A 423 6.00 43.29 6.56
C LEU A 423 6.13 44.66 5.91
N PHE A 424 5.48 44.85 4.75
CA PHE A 424 5.47 46.14 4.07
C PHE A 424 4.88 47.24 4.95
N LEU A 425 3.74 47.00 5.60
CA LEU A 425 3.12 47.94 6.53
C LEU A 425 4.02 48.25 7.74
N ALA A 426 4.71 47.25 8.27
CA ALA A 426 5.63 47.41 9.40
C ALA A 426 6.86 48.24 9.02
N VAL A 427 7.48 48.00 7.85
CA VAL A 427 8.64 48.77 7.38
C VAL A 427 8.29 50.24 7.15
N VAL A 428 7.18 50.51 6.45
CA VAL A 428 6.69 51.87 6.23
C VAL A 428 6.36 52.55 7.57
N GLY A 429 5.71 51.83 8.48
CA GLY A 429 5.38 52.30 9.82
C GLY A 429 6.59 52.65 10.67
N ILE A 430 7.63 51.81 10.66
CA ILE A 430 8.90 52.07 11.38
C ILE A 430 9.59 53.30 10.79
N ALA A 431 9.69 53.41 9.46
CA ALA A 431 10.30 54.57 8.81
C ALA A 431 9.56 55.86 9.18
N ALA A 432 8.22 55.85 9.12
CA ALA A 432 7.40 56.98 9.52
C ALA A 432 7.56 57.31 11.02
N THR A 433 7.62 56.32 11.91
CA THR A 433 7.80 56.52 13.35
C THR A 433 9.16 57.15 13.65
N LEU A 434 10.24 56.65 13.02
CA LEU A 434 11.57 57.23 13.14
C LEU A 434 11.61 58.67 12.64
N PHE A 435 10.96 58.97 11.51
CA PHE A 435 10.85 60.33 11.00
C PHE A 435 10.17 61.28 12.01
N VAL A 436 9.07 60.85 12.63
CA VAL A 436 8.39 61.63 13.69
C VAL A 436 9.31 61.81 14.91
N VAL A 437 9.98 60.75 15.37
CA VAL A 437 10.90 60.80 16.52
C VAL A 437 12.05 61.77 16.26
N ILE A 438 12.73 61.66 15.11
CA ILE A 438 13.84 62.55 14.73
C ILE A 438 13.38 64.00 14.69
N THR A 439 12.20 64.27 14.11
CA THR A 439 11.63 65.63 14.06
C THR A 439 11.33 66.15 15.48
N PHE A 440 10.73 65.34 16.34
CA PHE A 440 10.40 65.73 17.72
C PHE A 440 11.65 65.97 18.57
N VAL A 441 12.71 65.18 18.39
CA VAL A 441 13.99 65.37 19.07
C VAL A 441 14.70 66.63 18.56
N ARG A 442 14.72 66.86 17.24
CA ARG A 442 15.37 68.04 16.64
C ARG A 442 14.71 69.35 17.03
N TYR A 443 13.38 69.35 17.18
CA TYR A 443 12.54 70.49 17.53
C TYR A 443 11.97 70.40 18.96
N ASN A 444 12.69 69.73 19.86
CA ASN A 444 12.22 69.41 21.23
C ASN A 444 11.88 70.65 22.08
N ASP A 445 12.47 71.81 21.75
CA ASP A 445 12.23 73.06 22.45
C ASP A 445 11.03 73.87 21.98
N THR A 446 10.40 73.44 20.89
CA THR A 446 9.25 74.15 20.30
C THR A 446 8.01 74.08 21.20
N PRO A 447 7.19 75.16 21.25
CA PRO A 447 6.03 75.22 22.12
C PRO A 447 4.98 74.15 21.81
N ILE A 448 4.88 73.69 20.56
CA ILE A 448 3.96 72.62 20.14
C ILE A 448 4.36 71.28 20.79
N VAL A 449 5.66 70.93 20.76
CA VAL A 449 6.16 69.67 21.35
C VAL A 449 6.08 69.72 22.89
N LYS A 450 6.37 70.88 23.50
CA LYS A 450 6.21 71.09 24.95
C LYS A 450 4.75 71.01 25.41
N ALA A 451 3.80 71.56 24.65
CA ALA A 451 2.37 71.53 24.97
C ALA A 451 1.77 70.11 24.94
N SER A 452 2.19 69.30 23.96
CA SER A 452 1.79 67.89 23.78
C SER A 452 2.21 66.96 24.93
N GLY A 453 3.10 67.41 25.82
CA GLY A 453 3.69 66.59 26.89
C GLY A 453 4.82 65.70 26.35
N ARG A 454 6.06 66.21 26.42
CA ARG A 454 7.27 65.62 25.83
C ARG A 454 7.45 64.15 26.22
N GLU A 455 7.52 63.88 27.52
CA GLU A 455 7.82 62.55 28.04
C GLU A 455 6.77 61.50 27.62
N LEU A 456 5.48 61.79 27.79
CA LEU A 456 4.40 60.88 27.38
C LEU A 456 4.36 60.67 25.86
N SER A 457 4.74 61.68 25.08
CA SER A 457 4.77 61.58 23.63
C SER A 457 5.91 60.64 23.16
N TYR A 458 7.05 60.61 23.85
CA TYR A 458 8.12 59.65 23.58
C TYR A 458 7.76 58.22 24.03
N VAL A 459 7.09 58.06 25.18
CA VAL A 459 6.59 56.74 25.62
C VAL A 459 5.59 56.17 24.62
N LEU A 460 4.66 57.00 24.12
CA LEU A 460 3.70 56.58 23.09
C LEU A 460 4.40 56.20 21.77
N LEU A 461 5.38 56.99 21.30
CA LEU A 461 6.15 56.67 20.08
C LEU A 461 6.99 55.39 20.25
N ALA A 462 7.51 55.12 21.44
CA ALA A 462 8.21 53.86 21.75
C ALA A 462 7.25 52.65 21.70
N GLY A 463 6.02 52.81 22.21
CA GLY A 463 4.96 51.80 22.07
C GLY A 463 4.59 51.53 20.61
N ILE A 464 4.41 52.60 19.81
CA ILE A 464 4.10 52.50 18.37
C ILE A 464 5.23 51.78 17.61
N PHE A 465 6.50 52.14 17.87
CA PHE A 465 7.65 51.46 17.29
C PHE A 465 7.65 49.97 17.64
N LEU A 466 7.38 49.63 18.90
CA LEU A 466 7.33 48.24 19.36
C LEU A 466 6.19 47.45 18.72
N CYS A 467 5.04 48.07 18.47
CA CYS A 467 3.92 47.47 17.73
C CYS A 467 4.25 47.13 16.27
N TYR A 468 5.11 47.90 15.60
CA TYR A 468 5.58 47.53 14.26
C TYR A 468 6.71 46.49 14.32
N ALA A 469 7.59 46.57 15.32
CA ALA A 469 8.66 45.60 15.50
C ALA A 469 8.14 44.19 15.81
N THR A 470 7.00 44.06 16.50
CA THR A 470 6.37 42.75 16.80
C THR A 470 5.95 41.99 15.55
N THR A 471 5.65 42.67 14.44
CA THR A 471 5.31 42.02 13.16
C THR A 471 6.43 41.10 12.67
N PHE A 472 7.70 41.51 12.80
CA PHE A 472 8.85 40.68 12.44
C PHE A 472 8.97 39.45 13.33
N LEU A 473 8.74 39.61 14.64
CA LEU A 473 8.78 38.50 15.60
C LEU A 473 7.68 37.47 15.33
N MET A 474 6.50 37.90 14.90
CA MET A 474 5.37 37.01 14.58
C MET A 474 5.56 36.22 13.28
N ILE A 475 6.41 36.69 12.36
CA ILE A 475 6.72 36.01 11.10
C ILE A 475 7.99 35.15 11.21
N ALA A 476 8.96 35.55 12.05
CA ALA A 476 10.21 34.83 12.25
C ALA A 476 10.01 33.36 12.65
N GLU A 477 10.96 32.49 12.32
CA GLU A 477 10.83 31.06 12.59
C GLU A 477 10.55 30.77 14.08
N PRO A 478 9.52 29.94 14.40
CA PRO A 478 9.21 29.56 15.77
C PRO A 478 10.37 28.77 16.38
N ASP A 479 11.04 29.41 17.32
CA ASP A 479 12.07 28.83 18.17
C ASP A 479 11.75 29.19 19.64
N LEU A 480 12.39 28.54 20.59
CA LEU A 480 12.23 28.85 22.02
C LEU A 480 12.36 30.35 22.31
N GLY A 481 13.38 31.01 21.71
CA GLY A 481 13.59 32.45 21.83
C GLY A 481 12.47 33.25 21.16
N THR A 482 12.16 32.95 19.90
CA THR A 482 11.12 33.66 19.14
C THR A 482 9.75 33.56 19.80
N CYS A 483 9.35 32.36 20.27
CA CYS A 483 8.08 32.14 20.96
C CYS A 483 7.98 32.92 22.27
N SER A 484 9.09 33.00 23.02
CA SER A 484 9.17 33.82 24.24
C SER A 484 8.96 35.31 23.92
N LEU A 485 9.68 35.82 22.92
CA LEU A 485 9.61 37.23 22.51
C LEU A 485 8.23 37.60 21.95
N ARG A 486 7.59 36.69 21.20
CA ARG A 486 6.21 36.87 20.71
C ARG A 486 5.24 37.08 21.86
N ARG A 487 5.29 36.23 22.91
CA ARG A 487 4.42 36.36 24.09
C ARG A 487 4.62 37.68 24.83
N ILE A 488 5.87 38.14 24.97
CA ILE A 488 6.19 39.40 25.67
C ILE A 488 5.69 40.60 24.89
N PHE A 489 6.13 40.73 23.64
CA PHE A 489 5.98 42.00 22.92
C PHE A 489 4.59 42.21 22.34
N LEU A 490 3.83 41.14 22.05
CA LEU A 490 2.49 41.23 21.47
C LEU A 490 1.53 42.06 22.35
N GLY A 491 1.50 41.79 23.66
CA GLY A 491 0.66 42.55 24.59
C GLY A 491 1.32 43.86 25.07
N LEU A 492 2.65 43.87 25.20
CA LEU A 492 3.38 44.98 25.79
C LEU A 492 3.38 46.24 24.91
N GLY A 493 3.56 46.12 23.58
CA GLY A 493 3.57 47.29 22.69
C GLY A 493 2.25 48.06 22.69
N MET A 494 1.14 47.34 22.64
CA MET A 494 -0.21 47.91 22.69
C MET A 494 -0.50 48.52 24.07
N SER A 495 -0.09 47.83 25.14
CA SER A 495 -0.22 48.32 26.52
C SER A 495 0.50 49.65 26.73
N ILE A 496 1.76 49.76 26.27
CA ILE A 496 2.55 51.01 26.36
C ILE A 496 1.83 52.15 25.63
N SER A 497 1.38 51.89 24.41
CA SER A 497 0.70 52.88 23.57
C SER A 497 -0.60 53.38 24.22
N TYR A 498 -1.49 52.46 24.63
CA TYR A 498 -2.76 52.85 25.23
C TYR A 498 -2.63 53.39 26.65
N ALA A 499 -1.67 52.94 27.46
CA ALA A 499 -1.42 53.51 28.79
C ALA A 499 -0.96 54.97 28.70
N ALA A 500 -0.08 55.29 27.74
CA ALA A 500 0.35 56.66 27.50
C ALA A 500 -0.81 57.54 27.01
N LEU A 501 -1.62 57.03 26.07
CA LEU A 501 -2.78 57.75 25.54
C LEU A 501 -3.88 57.94 26.60
N LEU A 502 -4.11 56.94 27.46
CA LEU A 502 -5.02 57.04 28.62
C LEU A 502 -4.57 58.13 29.57
N THR A 503 -3.28 58.12 29.94
CA THR A 503 -2.71 59.10 30.87
C THR A 503 -2.83 60.52 30.31
N LYS A 504 -2.59 60.67 29.00
CA LYS A 504 -2.73 61.93 28.27
C LYS A 504 -4.18 62.42 28.22
N THR A 505 -5.14 61.55 27.94
CA THR A 505 -6.57 61.88 27.89
C THR A 505 -7.13 62.18 29.29
N ASN A 506 -6.73 61.39 30.28
CA ASN A 506 -7.10 61.59 31.69
C ASN A 506 -6.56 62.94 32.22
N ARG A 507 -5.33 63.34 31.84
CA ARG A 507 -4.80 64.67 32.14
C ARG A 507 -5.72 65.77 31.61
N ILE A 508 -6.14 65.68 30.34
CA ILE A 508 -7.07 66.65 29.72
C ILE A 508 -8.37 66.68 30.51
N TYR A 509 -8.98 65.52 30.78
CA TYR A 509 -10.22 65.42 31.56
C TYR A 509 -10.12 66.08 32.94
N ARG A 510 -9.06 65.80 33.73
CA ARG A 510 -8.86 66.40 35.06
C ARG A 510 -8.73 67.92 35.01
N ILE A 511 -8.03 68.45 34.02
CA ILE A 511 -7.85 69.90 33.86
C ILE A 511 -9.19 70.59 33.62
N PHE A 512 -10.03 70.05 32.72
CA PHE A 512 -11.33 70.64 32.41
C PHE A 512 -12.36 70.43 33.51
N GLU A 513 -12.42 69.25 34.11
CA GLU A 513 -13.41 68.95 35.14
C GLU A 513 -13.14 69.70 36.45
N GLN A 514 -11.88 69.84 36.84
CA GLN A 514 -11.51 70.66 37.99
C GLN A 514 -11.65 72.16 37.68
N GLY A 515 -11.38 72.58 36.44
CA GLY A 515 -11.62 73.96 35.99
C GLY A 515 -13.08 74.40 36.06
N LYS A 516 -14.04 73.47 36.06
CA LYS A 516 -15.47 73.75 36.33
C LYS A 516 -15.78 73.98 37.81
N ARG A 517 -14.95 73.45 38.74
CA ARG A 517 -15.22 73.43 40.18
C ARG A 517 -14.31 74.36 41.00
N SER A 518 -13.08 74.64 40.55
CA SER A 518 -12.10 75.43 41.29
C SER A 518 -11.01 76.03 40.39
N VAL A 519 -10.41 77.14 40.82
CA VAL A 519 -9.29 77.81 40.14
C VAL A 519 -7.92 77.17 40.49
N SER A 520 -7.89 76.28 41.48
CA SER A 520 -6.66 75.59 41.90
C SER A 520 -6.28 74.47 40.94
N ALA A 521 -4.98 74.35 40.64
CA ALA A 521 -4.45 73.31 39.77
C ALA A 521 -4.76 71.89 40.32
N PRO A 522 -5.23 70.95 39.49
CA PRO A 522 -5.39 69.55 39.86
C PRO A 522 -4.14 68.89 40.45
N ARG A 523 -4.37 67.97 41.39
CA ARG A 523 -3.33 67.03 41.83
C ARG A 523 -2.92 66.13 40.64
N PHE A 524 -1.65 65.73 40.60
CA PHE A 524 -1.05 64.87 39.56
C PHE A 524 -0.95 65.47 38.13
N ILE A 525 -0.66 66.77 37.98
CA ILE A 525 -0.36 67.38 36.66
C ILE A 525 1.14 67.30 36.31
N SER A 526 2.03 67.10 37.29
CA SER A 526 3.48 67.08 37.06
C SER A 526 3.88 65.96 36.07
N PRO A 527 4.83 66.21 35.15
CA PRO A 527 5.35 65.19 34.23
C PRO A 527 5.82 63.90 34.94
N ALA A 528 6.45 64.04 36.11
CA ALA A 528 6.89 62.89 36.90
C ALA A 528 5.70 62.04 37.40
N SER A 529 4.62 62.67 37.85
CA SER A 529 3.40 61.96 38.29
C SER A 529 2.65 61.31 37.13
N GLN A 530 2.74 61.86 35.92
CA GLN A 530 2.14 61.26 34.71
C GLN A 530 2.90 60.01 34.29
N LEU A 531 4.23 60.08 34.25
CA LEU A 531 5.07 58.92 33.98
C LEU A 531 4.84 57.81 35.02
N ALA A 532 4.74 58.14 36.31
CA ALA A 532 4.46 57.15 37.34
C ALA A 532 3.11 56.42 37.12
N ILE A 533 2.06 57.14 36.71
CA ILE A 533 0.75 56.54 36.37
C ILE A 533 0.88 55.63 35.14
N THR A 534 1.58 56.09 34.09
CA THR A 534 1.77 55.31 32.87
C THR A 534 2.58 54.03 33.13
N PHE A 535 3.69 54.13 33.87
CA PHE A 535 4.49 52.97 34.25
C PHE A 535 3.72 52.01 35.16
N SER A 536 2.90 52.50 36.08
CA SER A 536 2.04 51.65 36.92
C SER A 536 1.06 50.81 36.08
N LEU A 537 0.43 51.41 35.07
CA LEU A 537 -0.45 50.68 34.13
C LEU A 537 0.33 49.65 33.28
N ILE A 538 1.53 50.00 32.80
CA ILE A 538 2.39 49.07 32.04
C ILE A 538 2.86 47.90 32.91
N SER A 539 3.22 48.16 34.18
CA SER A 539 3.66 47.14 35.14
C SER A 539 2.60 46.07 35.39
N LEU A 540 1.31 46.40 35.27
CA LEU A 540 0.24 45.40 35.41
C LEU A 540 0.26 44.38 34.25
N GLN A 541 0.53 44.83 33.01
CA GLN A 541 0.72 43.93 31.87
C GLN A 541 1.97 43.08 32.04
N LEU A 542 3.08 43.68 32.48
CA LEU A 542 4.34 42.96 32.70
C LEU A 542 4.20 41.89 33.78
N LEU A 543 3.50 42.19 34.88
CA LEU A 543 3.22 41.22 35.93
C LEU A 543 2.40 40.03 35.39
N GLY A 544 1.37 40.30 34.58
CA GLY A 544 0.57 39.26 33.94
C GLY A 544 1.41 38.34 33.04
N ILE A 545 2.33 38.92 32.26
CA ILE A 545 3.26 38.15 31.41
C ILE A 545 4.22 37.30 32.27
N CYS A 546 4.79 37.86 33.34
CA CYS A 546 5.69 37.13 34.24
C CYS A 546 5.00 35.94 34.92
N VAL A 547 3.78 36.12 35.42
CA VAL A 547 2.97 35.02 35.98
C VAL A 547 2.71 33.95 34.94
N TRP A 548 2.43 34.36 33.69
CA TRP A 548 2.21 33.41 32.59
C TRP A 548 3.43 32.52 32.34
N PHE A 549 4.63 33.10 32.26
CA PHE A 549 5.86 32.32 32.02
C PHE A 549 6.14 31.29 33.13
N VAL A 550 5.70 31.55 34.36
CA VAL A 550 5.86 30.61 35.48
C VAL A 550 4.86 29.46 35.39
N VAL A 551 3.62 29.73 34.97
CA VAL A 551 2.56 28.72 34.89
C VAL A 551 2.69 27.86 33.63
N ASP A 552 3.04 28.48 32.50
CA ASP A 552 3.09 27.84 31.20
C ASP A 552 4.31 28.33 30.42
N PRO A 553 5.46 27.63 30.49
CA PRO A 553 6.67 28.00 29.76
C PRO A 553 6.45 27.90 28.25
N SER A 554 7.03 28.83 27.49
CA SER A 554 6.89 28.82 26.03
C SER A 554 7.74 27.72 25.39
N HIS A 555 7.11 26.86 24.60
CA HIS A 555 7.78 25.85 23.78
C HIS A 555 7.36 25.94 22.31
N SER A 556 8.22 25.49 21.39
CA SER A 556 7.88 25.27 19.99
C SER A 556 7.45 23.82 19.78
N VAL A 557 6.29 23.59 19.16
CA VAL A 557 5.74 22.25 18.94
C VAL A 557 5.41 22.07 17.45
N VAL A 558 5.65 20.86 16.94
CA VAL A 558 5.21 20.46 15.61
C VAL A 558 3.89 19.74 15.75
N ASP A 559 2.84 20.34 15.18
CA ASP A 559 1.52 19.76 15.18
C ASP A 559 1.27 18.98 13.89
N PHE A 560 1.04 17.67 14.04
CA PHE A 560 0.72 16.77 12.94
C PHE A 560 -0.77 16.44 12.84
N GLN A 561 -1.62 16.87 13.79
CA GLN A 561 -3.05 16.52 13.79
C GLN A 561 -3.82 17.22 12.66
N ASP A 562 -3.62 18.52 12.53
CA ASP A 562 -4.43 19.37 11.63
C ASP A 562 -4.20 19.07 10.14
N GLN A 563 -3.01 18.57 9.76
CA GLN A 563 -2.62 18.34 8.35
C GLN A 563 -2.21 16.89 8.04
N ARG A 564 -2.62 15.92 8.85
CA ARG A 564 -2.50 14.49 8.52
C ARG A 564 -3.69 14.03 7.66
N THR A 565 -3.58 14.26 6.36
CA THR A 565 -4.56 13.79 5.38
C THR A 565 -4.62 12.26 5.30
N LEU A 566 -5.73 11.72 4.79
CA LEU A 566 -5.89 10.28 4.48
C LEU A 566 -4.78 9.80 3.53
N ASP A 567 -4.39 10.67 2.60
CA ASP A 567 -3.25 10.45 1.71
C ASP A 567 -1.94 10.86 2.39
N PRO A 568 -0.98 9.93 2.60
CA PRO A 568 0.30 10.22 3.25
C PRO A 568 1.20 11.15 2.44
N ARG A 569 0.95 11.30 1.12
CA ARG A 569 1.73 12.20 0.25
C ARG A 569 1.51 13.67 0.57
N PHE A 570 0.31 14.02 1.00
CA PHE A 570 -0.09 15.39 1.33
C PHE A 570 0.00 15.69 2.83
N ALA A 571 0.37 14.70 3.64
CA ALA A 571 0.61 14.87 5.06
C ALA A 571 1.75 15.88 5.30
N ARG A 572 1.47 16.86 6.16
CA ARG A 572 2.42 17.90 6.57
C ARG A 572 2.32 18.12 8.07
N GLY A 573 3.42 18.48 8.71
CA GLY A 573 3.46 18.94 10.10
C GLY A 573 3.56 20.46 10.15
N VAL A 574 2.85 21.13 11.04
CA VAL A 574 2.88 22.59 11.18
C VAL A 574 3.76 22.97 12.36
N LEU A 575 4.85 23.70 12.13
CA LEU A 575 5.67 24.23 13.22
C LEU A 575 5.03 25.51 13.78
N LYS A 576 4.61 25.48 15.05
CA LYS A 576 4.00 26.61 15.74
C LYS A 576 4.52 26.76 17.18
N CYS A 577 4.34 27.94 17.75
CA CYS A 577 4.52 28.12 19.19
C CYS A 577 3.33 27.51 19.93
N ASP A 578 3.57 26.83 21.05
CA ASP A 578 2.51 26.30 21.90
C ASP A 578 1.81 27.43 22.64
N ILE A 579 0.81 28.01 21.99
CA ILE A 579 0.00 29.12 22.50
C ILE A 579 -1.44 28.78 22.18
N SER A 580 -2.25 28.55 23.21
CA SER A 580 -3.68 28.33 23.02
C SER A 580 -4.38 29.59 22.50
N ASP A 581 -5.47 29.42 21.76
CA ASP A 581 -6.29 30.55 21.27
C ASP A 581 -6.80 31.41 22.45
N LEU A 582 -7.12 30.78 23.60
CA LEU A 582 -7.49 31.46 24.83
C LEU A 582 -6.33 32.29 25.40
N SER A 583 -5.11 31.75 25.40
CA SER A 583 -3.91 32.45 25.87
C SER A 583 -3.67 33.73 25.08
N LEU A 584 -3.84 33.68 23.75
CA LEU A 584 -3.70 34.83 22.88
C LEU A 584 -4.72 35.93 23.21
N ILE A 585 -5.98 35.56 23.48
CA ILE A 585 -7.05 36.51 23.82
C ILE A 585 -6.78 37.17 25.17
N CYS A 586 -6.37 36.39 26.18
CA CYS A 586 -6.04 36.93 27.48
C CYS A 586 -4.87 37.93 27.43
N LEU A 587 -3.83 37.65 26.62
CA LEU A 587 -2.71 38.57 26.41
C LEU A 587 -3.15 39.93 25.83
N LEU A 588 -4.12 39.91 24.91
CA LEU A 588 -4.69 41.12 24.31
C LEU A 588 -5.77 41.77 25.18
N GLY A 589 -6.40 41.02 26.09
CA GLY A 589 -7.55 41.44 26.89
C GLY A 589 -7.30 42.70 27.72
N TYR A 590 -6.14 42.81 28.37
CA TYR A 590 -5.79 44.03 29.12
C TYR A 590 -5.59 45.24 28.20
N SER A 591 -4.96 45.04 27.04
CA SER A 591 -4.80 46.11 26.04
C SER A 591 -6.16 46.58 25.50
N MET A 592 -7.11 45.67 25.33
CA MET A 592 -8.50 46.02 24.99
C MET A 592 -9.19 46.81 26.09
N LEU A 593 -9.02 46.41 27.36
CA LEU A 593 -9.55 47.14 28.51
C LEU A 593 -8.99 48.57 28.57
N LEU A 594 -7.68 48.74 28.35
CA LEU A 594 -7.05 50.06 28.24
C LEU A 594 -7.64 50.86 27.08
N MET A 595 -7.85 50.26 25.92
CA MET A 595 -8.45 50.92 24.76
C MET A 595 -9.90 51.37 25.03
N VAL A 596 -10.74 50.51 25.63
CA VAL A 596 -12.12 50.85 25.97
C VAL A 596 -12.18 51.97 27.02
N THR A 597 -11.35 51.88 28.07
CA THR A 597 -11.27 52.95 29.08
C THR A 597 -10.77 54.26 28.48
N CYS A 598 -9.77 54.24 27.60
CA CYS A 598 -9.35 55.43 26.82
C CYS A 598 -10.50 56.03 26.04
N THR A 599 -11.32 55.21 25.38
CA THR A 599 -12.46 55.65 24.57
C THR A 599 -13.51 56.36 25.44
N VAL A 600 -13.82 55.81 26.62
CA VAL A 600 -14.74 56.44 27.59
C VAL A 600 -14.23 57.82 28.02
N TYR A 601 -12.94 57.95 28.33
CA TYR A 601 -12.35 59.25 28.66
C TYR A 601 -12.32 60.21 27.47
N ALA A 602 -12.05 59.71 26.27
CA ALA A 602 -12.07 60.53 25.05
C ALA A 602 -13.45 61.15 24.79
N ILE A 603 -14.53 60.37 24.98
CA ILE A 603 -15.92 60.85 24.90
C ILE A 603 -16.16 61.96 25.93
N LYS A 604 -15.74 61.76 27.19
CA LYS A 604 -15.88 62.78 28.24
C LYS A 604 -15.12 64.07 27.93
N THR A 605 -14.06 64.01 27.13
CA THR A 605 -13.28 65.18 26.72
C THR A 605 -13.74 65.84 25.42
N ARG A 606 -14.83 65.37 24.78
CA ARG A 606 -15.32 65.92 23.49
C ARG A 606 -15.81 67.38 23.60
N GLY A 607 -16.31 67.79 24.75
CA GLY A 607 -16.81 69.15 25.00
C GLY A 607 -15.72 70.22 25.27
N VAL A 608 -14.44 69.88 25.08
CA VAL A 608 -13.32 70.80 25.27
C VAL A 608 -13.29 71.86 24.14
N PRO A 609 -13.23 73.16 24.47
CA PRO A 609 -13.19 74.22 23.47
C PRO A 609 -11.97 74.12 22.55
N GLU A 610 -12.12 74.55 21.29
CA GLU A 610 -11.14 74.40 20.20
C GLU A 610 -9.79 75.09 20.46
N THR A 611 -9.67 75.90 21.50
CA THR A 611 -8.38 76.47 21.91
C THR A 611 -7.39 75.41 22.41
N PHE A 612 -7.86 74.22 22.80
CA PHE A 612 -7.05 73.03 23.08
C PHE A 612 -7.24 71.97 21.97
N ASN A 613 -6.67 72.27 20.79
CA ASN A 613 -6.74 71.50 19.54
C ASN A 613 -6.30 70.01 19.57
N GLU A 614 -6.01 69.45 20.74
CA GLU A 614 -5.47 68.10 20.89
C GLU A 614 -6.53 67.04 21.23
N ALA A 615 -7.69 67.42 21.77
CA ALA A 615 -8.73 66.46 22.21
C ALA A 615 -9.48 65.79 21.04
N LYS A 616 -9.77 66.51 19.95
CA LYS A 616 -10.45 65.97 18.76
C LYS A 616 -9.65 64.85 18.07
N PRO A 617 -8.36 65.02 17.71
CA PRO A 617 -7.58 63.95 17.07
C PRO A 617 -7.39 62.72 17.98
N ILE A 618 -7.31 62.90 19.30
CA ILE A 618 -7.31 61.78 20.27
C ILE A 618 -8.62 60.99 20.20
N GLY A 619 -9.77 61.66 20.18
CA GLY A 619 -11.07 61.02 20.03
C GLY A 619 -11.17 60.20 18.74
N PHE A 620 -10.79 60.78 17.60
CA PHE A 620 -10.79 60.07 16.31
C PHE A 620 -9.87 58.85 16.33
N THR A 621 -8.66 58.99 16.88
CA THR A 621 -7.72 57.87 17.03
C THR A 621 -8.37 56.71 17.79
N MET A 622 -8.97 56.99 18.95
CA MET A 622 -9.61 55.97 19.78
C MET A 622 -10.79 55.28 19.09
N TYR A 623 -11.66 56.04 18.41
CA TYR A 623 -12.81 55.46 17.71
C TYR A 623 -12.37 54.55 16.55
N THR A 624 -11.41 54.99 15.75
CA THR A 624 -10.90 54.19 14.63
C THR A 624 -10.18 52.94 15.12
N THR A 625 -9.37 53.01 16.19
CA THR A 625 -8.73 51.82 16.76
C THR A 625 -9.74 50.81 17.31
N CYS A 626 -10.84 51.27 17.92
CA CYS A 626 -11.91 50.38 18.39
C CYS A 626 -12.57 49.62 17.24
N ILE A 627 -12.82 50.27 16.10
CA ILE A 627 -13.41 49.60 14.91
C ILE A 627 -12.47 48.51 14.39
N VAL A 628 -11.16 48.78 14.30
CA VAL A 628 -10.17 47.79 13.85
C VAL A 628 -10.18 46.55 14.73
N TRP A 629 -10.21 46.72 16.05
CA TRP A 629 -10.21 45.59 16.98
C TRP A 629 -11.56 44.87 17.07
N LEU A 630 -12.69 45.55 16.86
CA LEU A 630 -13.99 44.91 16.71
C LEU A 630 -14.07 44.05 15.44
N ALA A 631 -13.39 44.44 14.36
CA ALA A 631 -13.30 43.64 13.14
C ALA A 631 -12.37 42.42 13.29
N PHE A 632 -11.30 42.54 14.08
CA PHE A 632 -10.34 41.45 14.32
C PHE A 632 -10.99 40.21 14.97
N ILE A 633 -11.80 40.42 16.02
CA ILE A 633 -12.38 39.32 16.83
C ILE A 633 -13.13 38.28 15.97
N PRO A 634 -14.12 38.64 15.13
CA PRO A 634 -14.85 37.66 14.32
C PRO A 634 -13.97 36.98 13.27
N ILE A 635 -12.97 37.67 12.71
CA ILE A 635 -12.04 37.08 11.72
C ILE A 635 -11.14 36.03 12.38
N PHE A 636 -10.64 36.30 13.59
CA PHE A 636 -9.78 35.39 14.32
C PHE A 636 -10.46 34.05 14.67
N PHE A 637 -11.72 34.11 15.11
CA PHE A 637 -12.50 32.91 15.46
C PHE A 637 -13.09 32.19 14.25
N GLY A 638 -13.56 32.94 13.24
CA GLY A 638 -14.15 32.36 12.03
C GLY A 638 -13.17 31.52 11.19
N THR A 639 -11.86 31.74 11.37
CA THR A 639 -10.79 31.05 10.64
C THR A 639 -10.17 29.89 11.43
N SER A 640 -10.70 29.60 12.63
CA SER A 640 -10.19 28.53 13.50
C SER A 640 -10.35 27.12 12.93
N GLN A 641 -11.22 26.92 11.93
CA GLN A 641 -11.50 25.63 11.28
C GLN A 641 -10.86 25.45 9.89
N SER A 642 -10.15 26.45 9.36
CA SER A 642 -9.57 26.35 8.02
C SER A 642 -8.20 25.65 8.02
N ALA A 643 -7.87 24.97 6.92
CA ALA A 643 -6.56 24.32 6.72
C ALA A 643 -5.40 25.32 6.76
N ASP A 644 -5.68 26.60 6.52
CA ASP A 644 -4.75 27.72 6.52
C ASP A 644 -4.83 28.57 7.81
N LYS A 645 -5.36 28.00 8.91
CA LYS A 645 -5.53 28.66 10.21
C LYS A 645 -4.28 29.47 10.62
N LEU A 646 -3.10 28.86 10.52
CA LEU A 646 -1.83 29.49 10.90
C LEU A 646 -1.55 30.77 10.10
N TYR A 647 -1.74 30.72 8.77
CA TYR A 647 -1.47 31.84 7.87
C TYR A 647 -2.43 33.01 8.15
N ILE A 648 -3.72 32.69 8.25
CA ILE A 648 -4.76 33.72 8.38
C ILE A 648 -4.69 34.39 9.75
N GLN A 649 -4.64 33.62 10.85
CA GLN A 649 -4.62 34.18 12.20
C GLN A 649 -3.40 35.08 12.45
N THR A 650 -2.21 34.64 12.01
CA THR A 650 -0.97 35.42 12.17
C THR A 650 -1.00 36.72 11.36
N THR A 651 -1.49 36.65 10.12
CA THR A 651 -1.61 37.81 9.22
C THR A 651 -2.63 38.82 9.75
N THR A 652 -3.83 38.37 10.12
CA THR A 652 -4.89 39.27 10.62
C THR A 652 -4.46 39.97 11.91
N LEU A 653 -3.80 39.26 12.83
CA LEU A 653 -3.30 39.84 14.07
C LEU A 653 -2.25 40.94 13.82
N THR A 654 -1.24 40.64 13.00
CA THR A 654 -0.15 41.59 12.69
C THR A 654 -0.64 42.82 11.92
N VAL A 655 -1.57 42.63 10.98
CA VAL A 655 -2.22 43.75 10.26
C VAL A 655 -3.05 44.61 11.21
N SER A 656 -3.81 44.01 12.14
CA SER A 656 -4.64 44.75 13.10
C SER A 656 -3.79 45.59 14.05
N VAL A 657 -2.69 45.02 14.56
CA VAL A 657 -1.71 45.74 15.40
C VAL A 657 -1.05 46.88 14.62
N SER A 658 -0.58 46.60 13.40
CA SER A 658 0.07 47.61 12.55
C SER A 658 -0.88 48.74 12.16
N LEU A 659 -2.14 48.44 11.85
CA LEU A 659 -3.15 49.44 11.51
C LEU A 659 -3.50 50.32 12.71
N SER A 660 -3.60 49.73 13.91
CA SER A 660 -3.83 50.47 15.16
C SER A 660 -2.68 51.44 15.47
N ALA A 661 -1.44 51.02 15.24
CA ALA A 661 -0.25 51.87 15.34
C ALA A 661 -0.26 52.99 14.29
N SER A 662 -0.61 52.68 13.03
CA SER A 662 -0.69 53.65 11.92
C SER A 662 -1.73 54.73 12.16
N VAL A 663 -2.89 54.36 12.69
CA VAL A 663 -3.96 55.32 13.06
C VAL A 663 -3.45 56.28 14.15
N SER A 664 -2.76 55.75 15.16
CA SER A 664 -2.18 56.55 16.24
C SER A 664 -1.10 57.51 15.73
N LEU A 665 -0.22 57.05 14.85
CA LEU A 665 0.82 57.87 14.25
C LEU A 665 0.23 58.96 13.32
N GLY A 666 -0.68 58.56 12.43
CA GLY A 666 -1.30 59.43 11.43
C GLY A 666 -2.18 60.51 12.03
N MET A 667 -3.06 60.18 12.97
CA MET A 667 -4.02 61.15 13.51
C MET A 667 -3.44 62.03 14.63
N LEU A 668 -2.51 61.53 15.44
CA LEU A 668 -1.96 62.28 16.58
C LEU A 668 -0.70 63.09 16.25
N TYR A 669 0.16 62.57 15.37
CA TYR A 669 1.50 63.12 15.16
C TYR A 669 1.68 63.77 13.79
N MET A 670 1.09 63.25 12.70
CA MET A 670 1.23 63.89 11.38
C MET A 670 0.76 65.36 11.36
N PRO A 671 -0.39 65.75 11.94
CA PRO A 671 -0.78 67.17 11.97
C PRO A 671 0.25 68.05 12.69
N LYS A 672 0.91 67.52 13.73
CA LYS A 672 1.93 68.26 14.50
C LYS A 672 3.23 68.39 13.71
N VAL A 673 3.68 67.31 13.09
CA VAL A 673 4.88 67.32 12.24
C VAL A 673 4.68 68.23 11.03
N TYR A 674 3.49 68.21 10.42
CA TYR A 674 3.12 69.10 9.31
C TYR A 674 3.24 70.57 9.72
N ILE A 675 2.69 70.96 10.89
CA ILE A 675 2.81 72.34 11.39
C ILE A 675 4.28 72.69 11.71
N ILE A 676 5.04 71.78 12.32
CA ILE A 676 6.45 72.04 12.69
C ILE A 676 7.34 72.28 11.46
N LEU A 677 7.11 71.56 10.36
CA LEU A 677 7.96 71.63 9.16
C LEU A 677 7.48 72.66 8.13
N PHE A 678 6.18 72.73 7.84
CA PHE A 678 5.64 73.54 6.75
C PHE A 678 5.03 74.86 7.20
N HIS A 679 4.63 74.98 8.47
CA HIS A 679 4.00 76.18 9.02
C HIS A 679 4.69 76.68 10.32
N PRO A 680 6.00 77.00 10.29
CA PRO A 680 6.74 77.43 11.46
C PRO A 680 6.18 78.72 12.09
N GLU A 681 5.42 79.53 11.35
CA GLU A 681 4.74 80.73 11.84
C GLU A 681 3.67 80.42 12.90
N GLN A 682 3.11 79.21 12.92
CA GLN A 682 2.17 78.76 13.94
C GLN A 682 2.86 78.20 15.18
N ASN A 683 4.20 78.10 15.16
CA ASN A 683 5.03 77.52 16.21
C ASN A 683 5.58 78.56 17.21
N VAL A 684 4.81 79.63 17.45
CA VAL A 684 5.16 80.69 18.42
C VAL A 684 4.36 80.53 19.73
N PRO A 685 4.93 80.92 20.90
CA PRO A 685 4.19 80.87 22.15
C PRO A 685 3.02 81.85 22.09
N LYS A 686 1.77 81.35 22.05
CA LYS A 686 0.60 82.22 22.22
C LYS A 686 0.66 82.86 23.61
N ARG A 687 0.73 84.20 23.65
CA ARG A 687 0.85 85.03 24.87
C ARG A 687 -0.16 84.55 25.92
N LYS A 688 0.30 84.25 27.14
CA LYS A 688 -0.54 83.84 28.29
C LYS A 688 -1.68 84.86 28.49
N ARG A 689 -2.87 84.62 27.93
CA ARG A 689 -4.08 85.34 28.33
C ARG A 689 -4.52 84.75 29.67
N SER A 690 -4.38 85.58 30.71
CA SER A 690 -4.78 85.31 32.09
C SER A 690 -6.17 84.67 32.18
N LEU A 691 -6.29 83.64 33.04
CA LEU A 691 -7.55 82.98 33.43
C LEU A 691 -8.67 83.97 33.80
N LYS A 692 -8.35 85.24 34.13
CA LYS A 692 -9.32 86.29 34.46
C LYS A 692 -10.27 86.66 33.31
N ALA A 693 -9.86 86.58 32.04
CA ALA A 693 -10.68 87.06 30.91
C ALA A 693 -11.76 86.06 30.45
N VAL A 694 -11.58 84.77 30.69
CA VAL A 694 -12.55 83.73 30.25
C VAL A 694 -13.75 83.64 31.20
N VAL A 695 -13.54 83.93 32.48
CA VAL A 695 -14.60 83.91 33.50
C VAL A 695 -15.58 85.08 33.33
N THR A 696 -15.12 86.25 32.85
CA THR A 696 -16.00 87.41 32.63
C THR A 696 -17.01 87.18 31.50
N ALA A 697 -16.62 86.47 30.44
CA ALA A 697 -17.52 86.15 29.33
C ALA A 697 -18.61 85.11 29.71
N ALA A 698 -18.29 84.17 30.60
CA ALA A 698 -19.24 83.14 31.05
C ALA A 698 -20.28 83.65 32.06
N THR A 699 -20.01 84.77 32.76
CA THR A 699 -20.89 85.27 33.82
C THR A 699 -21.95 86.27 33.31
N MET A 700 -21.77 86.88 32.13
CA MET A 700 -22.75 87.85 31.59
C MET A 700 -23.95 87.21 30.87
N SER A 701 -23.91 85.91 30.54
CA SER A 701 -25.02 85.26 29.81
C SER A 701 -26.19 84.79 30.70
N ASN A 702 -26.09 84.88 32.03
CA ASN A 702 -27.07 84.25 32.95
C ASN A 702 -27.87 85.22 33.84
N LYS A 703 -27.94 86.50 33.50
CA LYS A 703 -28.84 87.46 34.19
C LYS A 703 -29.54 88.41 33.22
N PHE A 704 -30.60 87.95 32.57
CA PHE A 704 -31.76 88.78 32.19
C PHE A 704 -33.04 87.90 32.12
N THR A 705 -33.76 87.91 33.25
CA THR A 705 -35.20 88.13 33.44
C THR A 705 -36.27 87.09 33.03
N GLN A 706 -37.01 86.68 34.07
CA GLN A 706 -38.37 86.12 34.11
C GLN A 706 -39.45 87.08 33.57
N LYS A 707 -40.60 86.48 33.23
CA LYS A 707 -42.00 87.00 33.10
C LYS A 707 -42.53 87.44 31.72
N GLY A 708 -43.64 86.80 31.34
CA GLY A 708 -44.87 87.49 30.90
C GLY A 708 -45.37 87.19 29.48
N ASN A 709 -46.53 86.50 29.39
CA ASN A 709 -47.37 86.35 28.20
C ASN A 709 -47.61 87.66 27.43
N PHE A 710 -47.65 87.61 26.09
CA PHE A 710 -48.70 88.16 25.21
C PHE A 710 -48.38 87.84 23.73
N ARG A 711 -49.35 87.29 22.99
CA ARG A 711 -49.45 87.30 21.50
C ARG A 711 -50.18 88.60 21.08
N PRO A 712 -50.31 89.02 19.78
CA PRO A 712 -49.81 88.45 18.52
C PRO A 712 -49.27 89.50 17.49
N ASN A 713 -48.93 89.01 16.28
CA ASN A 713 -48.84 89.67 14.97
C ASN A 713 -47.68 90.63 14.64
N GLY A 714 -47.10 90.42 13.45
CA GLY A 714 -46.23 91.38 12.76
C GLY A 714 -45.19 90.71 11.84
N GLU A 715 -45.53 90.62 10.56
CA GLU A 715 -44.73 90.13 9.43
C GLU A 715 -43.39 90.89 9.24
N ALA A 716 -42.35 90.21 8.73
CA ALA A 716 -41.88 90.41 7.34
C ALA A 716 -40.52 89.74 7.04
N LYS A 717 -40.56 88.91 5.99
CA LYS A 717 -39.55 88.61 4.96
C LYS A 717 -38.29 87.82 5.31
N SER A 718 -38.34 86.55 4.89
CA SER A 718 -37.23 85.70 4.49
C SER A 718 -37.28 85.55 2.95
N GLU A 719 -36.16 85.74 2.26
CA GLU A 719 -35.98 85.34 0.85
C GLU A 719 -35.36 83.93 0.83
N LEU A 720 -36.09 82.95 0.26
CA LEU A 720 -35.50 81.72 -0.28
C LEU A 720 -36.44 81.16 -1.36
N CYS A 721 -36.03 81.26 -2.62
CA CYS A 721 -36.70 80.65 -3.77
C CYS A 721 -36.39 79.15 -3.88
N GLU A 722 -37.42 78.34 -3.66
CA GLU A 722 -38.17 77.54 -4.65
C GLU A 722 -37.47 76.61 -5.67
N ASN A 723 -38.06 75.41 -5.78
CA ASN A 723 -38.40 74.60 -6.99
C ASN A 723 -38.04 73.11 -6.81
N LEU A 724 -38.83 72.08 -7.15
CA LEU A 724 -40.24 71.86 -7.58
C LEU A 724 -40.40 70.30 -7.54
N GLU A 725 -41.44 69.68 -6.94
CA GLU A 725 -42.62 69.01 -7.56
C GLU A 725 -42.33 67.98 -8.70
N ALA A 726 -43.01 66.85 -8.94
CA ALA A 726 -44.22 66.16 -8.43
C ALA A 726 -44.38 64.79 -9.19
N PRO A 727 -45.40 63.93 -8.90
CA PRO A 727 -45.42 62.47 -9.16
C PRO A 727 -46.38 61.98 -10.27
N ALA A 728 -46.40 60.67 -10.61
CA ALA A 728 -47.56 60.00 -11.25
C ALA A 728 -47.52 58.45 -11.17
N LEU A 729 -48.72 57.86 -11.13
CA LEU A 729 -49.05 56.42 -11.04
C LEU A 729 -49.87 56.03 -12.29
N ALA A 730 -49.63 54.88 -12.93
CA ALA A 730 -50.58 54.24 -13.87
C ALA A 730 -50.26 52.75 -14.13
N THR A 731 -51.32 51.99 -14.45
CA THR A 731 -51.44 50.53 -14.38
C THR A 731 -51.43 49.83 -15.75
N LYS A 732 -50.87 48.60 -15.80
CA LYS A 732 -51.19 47.39 -16.62
C LYS A 732 -51.34 47.46 -18.15
N GLN A 733 -50.62 46.54 -18.85
CA GLN A 733 -51.18 45.63 -19.88
C GLN A 733 -50.27 44.40 -20.20
N THR A 734 -50.86 43.21 -20.00
CA THR A 734 -50.82 41.92 -20.74
C THR A 734 -49.60 41.36 -21.51
N TYR A 735 -49.14 40.18 -21.03
CA TYR A 735 -48.81 38.88 -21.66
C TYR A 735 -48.27 38.76 -23.11
N VAL A 736 -47.22 37.93 -23.26
CA VAL A 736 -47.13 36.88 -24.30
C VAL A 736 -46.58 35.59 -23.67
N THR A 737 -47.30 34.49 -23.92
CA THR A 737 -46.98 33.11 -23.54
C THR A 737 -46.39 32.39 -24.77
N TYR A 738 -45.39 31.52 -24.58
CA TYR A 738 -45.08 30.44 -25.53
C TYR A 738 -45.24 29.08 -24.85
N THR A 739 -45.88 28.19 -25.58
CA THR A 739 -46.32 26.85 -25.23
C THR A 739 -45.22 25.79 -25.35
N ASN A 740 -45.29 24.83 -24.41
CA ASN A 740 -45.11 23.38 -24.55
C ASN A 740 -43.81 22.81 -25.13
N HIS A 741 -43.10 21.99 -24.33
CA HIS A 741 -43.28 20.53 -24.33
C HIS A 741 -42.64 19.87 -23.09
N ALA A 742 -43.39 18.93 -22.49
CA ALA A 742 -43.04 17.73 -21.71
C ALA A 742 -41.59 17.62 -21.16
N ILE A 743 -41.32 17.36 -19.87
CA ILE A 743 -41.92 16.51 -18.83
C ILE A 743 -41.77 17.23 -17.48
#